data_AF-A0A2Z6I964-F1
#
_entry.id   AF-A0A2Z6I964-F1
#
_cell.length_a   1.000
_cell.length_b   1.000
_cell.length_c   1.000
_cell.angle_alpha   90.00
_cell.angle_beta   90.00
_cell.angle_gamma   90.00
#
_symmetry.space_group_name_H-M   'P 1'
#
loop_
_entity.id
_entity.type
_entity.pdbx_description
1 polymer ?
#
loop_
_entity_poly.entity_id
_entity_poly.type
_entity_poly.pdbx_seq_one_letter_code
_entity_poly.pdbx_strand_id
1 'polypeptide(L)'
;MKPGRVALLFALLFALGLVFHTGWGTPSAFGVDVVTALCPVGALETWAASGTIAPRAFWALLATVIAVLLIGRAFCGWICPIPWFRRRLGREGPVDREKEHEYAKDEPGEAAGKATEAASGEEARPSRAPYWVLGGAIASAAAFGFPVFCLVCPVGLFFALLVGLWRFALHQEFGWSLLWASGFLAFELLVLRHWCASFCPIGALLTLLSRFNRTFRPAADPKACVASTRGLACRLCTRACPEGIDLARAFRGQLPPEELARCTKCGACKAACPTHAIAFPLTPAAFAAEHDNRIEKIEKVEMVEKTVPSAGASATTSATGAAAGIPRRSVRGDSGPMTPYETVLEAERCLLCGACAKVCPQHRDPTAWLRPAARGSLDEAEEILLRPGTLPEICGLVCPSERLCERACILPVDPDGTGGPIAIAALECSIAENGLASGRRPAVRRPRERIRVAVVGSGPAGLACADALARFGATVEIFEKRSNFGGMLSHGMPPFKMPRETIAKRVAALEALGVVLHAGTDAAKGLELSSDSCDPNTPGATTPLRPLPGGFDAIFLAFGAEAPAPLGLAHEGAEGVLSAKDLLERPSDASLTGLRVLIAGGGDTAVDAARTAIREGAAQVIVLSRSPRNRMRAHARDVLLAEAEGVRFLCEYEVADILADEDGRFEAVEVRTPEGTERIEADRLVAGVGFRPSAPDWVRALGVETDPIGRVRARNTRTARPGIYAGGDAVHGSSLVSTAVGDGRRAAEAILRDFGVLPPGETLGAGSGTPRPLQPRQSLSSLQAQTRIAS
;
A
#
# COMPACT_ATOMS: atom_id res chain seq x y z
N MET A 1 2.01 -23.57 -21.48
CA MET A 1 1.61 -24.93 -21.04
C MET A 1 1.93 -25.10 -19.57
N LYS A 2 1.01 -25.62 -18.74
CA LYS A 2 1.30 -25.90 -17.31
C LYS A 2 2.39 -27.00 -17.24
N PRO A 3 3.42 -26.89 -16.38
CA PRO A 3 4.55 -27.82 -16.34
C PRO A 3 4.13 -29.29 -16.18
N GLY A 4 3.03 -29.54 -15.45
CA GLY A 4 2.48 -30.89 -15.30
C GLY A 4 1.98 -31.54 -16.59
N ARG A 5 1.48 -30.76 -17.58
CA ARG A 5 1.02 -31.32 -18.86
C ARG A 5 2.18 -31.72 -19.77
N VAL A 6 3.33 -31.04 -19.65
CA VAL A 6 4.55 -31.39 -20.39
C VAL A 6 5.19 -32.65 -19.82
N ALA A 7 5.25 -32.75 -18.49
CA ALA A 7 5.69 -33.97 -17.82
C ALA A 7 4.78 -35.17 -18.14
N LEU A 8 3.45 -34.95 -18.16
CA LEU A 8 2.49 -35.98 -18.55
C LEU A 8 2.65 -36.39 -20.01
N LEU A 9 2.79 -35.44 -20.95
CA LEU A 9 3.02 -35.72 -22.36
C LEU A 9 4.33 -36.49 -22.58
N PHE A 10 5.39 -36.13 -21.86
CA PHE A 10 6.66 -36.85 -21.91
C PHE A 10 6.52 -38.27 -21.35
N ALA A 11 5.84 -38.45 -20.22
CA ALA A 11 5.55 -39.76 -19.65
C ALA A 11 4.66 -40.62 -20.58
N LEU A 12 3.70 -40.00 -21.27
CA LEU A 12 2.83 -40.67 -22.24
C LEU A 12 3.60 -41.06 -23.48
N LEU A 13 4.45 -40.19 -24.03
CA LEU A 13 5.34 -40.51 -25.15
C LEU A 13 6.34 -41.61 -24.78
N PHE A 14 6.85 -41.58 -23.55
CA PHE A 14 7.73 -42.62 -23.01
C PHE A 14 7.00 -43.96 -22.86
N ALA A 15 5.77 -43.95 -22.34
CA ALA A 15 4.91 -45.15 -22.24
C ALA A 15 4.47 -45.67 -23.62
N LEU A 16 4.16 -44.78 -24.56
CA LEU A 16 3.80 -45.13 -25.93
C LEU A 16 5.00 -45.76 -26.66
N GLY A 17 6.22 -45.24 -26.42
CA GLY A 17 7.47 -45.82 -26.90
C GLY A 17 7.75 -47.21 -26.31
N LEU A 18 7.36 -47.46 -25.06
CA LEU A 18 7.43 -48.78 -24.42
C LEU A 18 6.40 -49.77 -24.99
N VAL A 19 5.21 -49.31 -25.35
CA VAL A 19 4.10 -50.16 -25.80
C VAL A 19 4.20 -50.54 -27.28
N PHE A 20 4.64 -49.64 -28.15
CA PHE A 20 4.50 -49.84 -29.59
C PHE A 20 5.69 -50.50 -30.31
N HIS A 21 6.78 -50.86 -29.63
CA HIS A 21 7.95 -51.54 -30.24
C HIS A 21 8.34 -50.98 -31.62
N THR A 22 8.16 -49.67 -31.85
CA THR A 22 8.40 -49.01 -33.13
C THR A 22 9.91 -48.81 -33.30
N GLY A 23 10.61 -49.87 -33.69
CA GLY A 23 11.81 -49.80 -34.53
C GLY A 23 12.96 -48.88 -34.09
N TRP A 24 13.09 -48.54 -32.81
CA TRP A 24 14.28 -47.91 -32.24
C TRP A 24 14.82 -48.80 -31.12
N GLY A 25 15.28 -50.01 -31.49
CA GLY A 25 16.08 -50.90 -30.64
C GLY A 25 15.38 -51.50 -29.42
N THR A 26 15.61 -52.78 -29.15
CA THR A 26 15.28 -53.38 -27.86
C THR A 26 15.95 -52.58 -26.72
N PRO A 27 15.40 -52.55 -25.49
CA PRO A 27 16.10 -51.98 -24.33
C PRO A 27 17.44 -52.69 -24.04
N SER A 28 17.67 -53.87 -24.61
CA SER A 28 18.96 -54.56 -24.63
C SER A 28 19.95 -54.03 -25.69
N ALA A 29 19.50 -53.20 -26.64
CA ALA A 29 20.33 -52.46 -27.59
C ALA A 29 20.66 -51.03 -27.13
N PHE A 30 19.87 -50.49 -26.19
CA PHE A 30 20.24 -49.36 -25.34
C PHE A 30 20.90 -49.90 -24.08
N GLY A 31 22.18 -50.29 -24.17
CA GLY A 31 22.98 -50.56 -22.99
C GLY A 31 22.83 -49.44 -21.96
N VAL A 32 22.77 -49.76 -20.67
CA VAL A 32 22.63 -48.77 -19.57
C VAL A 32 23.83 -47.80 -19.56
N ASP A 33 24.94 -48.22 -20.17
CA ASP A 33 26.10 -47.46 -20.62
C ASP A 33 25.80 -46.30 -21.60
N VAL A 34 24.58 -46.20 -22.16
CA VAL A 34 24.13 -45.16 -23.10
C VAL A 34 23.37 -44.00 -22.41
N VAL A 35 23.03 -44.12 -21.12
CA VAL A 35 22.36 -43.03 -20.37
C VAL A 35 23.29 -41.80 -20.23
N THR A 36 24.60 -42.02 -20.17
CA THR A 36 25.63 -40.96 -20.21
C THR A 36 25.64 -40.19 -21.53
N ALA A 37 25.24 -40.81 -22.64
CA ALA A 37 25.16 -40.19 -23.96
C ALA A 37 23.96 -39.24 -24.14
N LEU A 38 22.94 -39.33 -23.26
CA LEU A 38 21.82 -38.38 -23.22
C LEU A 38 22.20 -37.06 -22.51
N CYS A 39 23.26 -37.06 -21.70
CA CYS A 39 23.78 -35.85 -21.08
C CYS A 39 24.72 -35.13 -22.06
N PRO A 40 24.48 -33.85 -22.40
CA PRO A 40 25.34 -33.14 -23.35
C PRO A 40 26.78 -32.96 -22.83
N VAL A 41 26.97 -32.84 -21.51
CA VAL A 41 28.30 -32.83 -20.90
C VAL A 41 28.92 -34.23 -20.89
N GLY A 42 28.13 -35.28 -20.57
CA GLY A 42 28.59 -36.66 -20.63
C GLY A 42 29.03 -37.10 -22.03
N ALA A 43 28.33 -36.65 -23.09
CA ALA A 43 28.72 -36.89 -24.48
C ALA A 43 30.07 -36.23 -24.82
N LEU A 44 30.27 -34.98 -24.40
CA LEU A 44 31.54 -34.26 -24.59
C LEU A 44 32.68 -34.89 -23.80
N GLU A 45 32.44 -35.28 -22.54
CA GLU A 45 33.42 -35.98 -21.71
C GLU A 45 33.78 -37.34 -22.30
N THR A 46 32.80 -38.07 -22.85
CA THR A 46 33.04 -39.37 -23.49
C THR A 46 33.92 -39.20 -24.74
N TRP A 47 33.66 -38.20 -25.58
CA TRP A 47 34.52 -37.91 -26.74
C TRP A 47 35.93 -37.47 -26.33
N ALA A 48 36.03 -36.65 -25.30
CA ALA A 48 37.31 -36.20 -24.76
C ALA A 48 38.12 -37.37 -24.17
N ALA A 49 37.45 -38.28 -23.47
CA ALA A 49 38.03 -39.48 -22.87
C ALA A 49 38.44 -40.54 -23.91
N SER A 50 37.61 -40.78 -24.92
CA SER A 50 37.84 -41.85 -25.90
C SER A 50 38.63 -41.42 -27.14
N GLY A 51 38.82 -40.11 -27.34
CA GLY A 51 39.41 -39.54 -28.56
C GLY A 51 38.63 -39.86 -29.85
N THR A 52 37.40 -40.38 -29.73
CA THR A 52 36.60 -40.90 -30.85
C THR A 52 35.16 -40.40 -30.79
N ILE A 53 34.59 -40.08 -31.95
CA ILE A 53 33.20 -39.61 -32.05
C ILE A 53 32.28 -40.81 -32.23
N ALA A 54 31.58 -41.20 -31.16
CA ALA A 54 30.53 -42.20 -31.26
C ALA A 54 29.29 -41.62 -31.99
N PRO A 55 28.81 -42.21 -33.11
CA PRO A 55 27.70 -41.66 -33.89
C PRO A 55 26.41 -41.46 -33.08
N ARG A 56 26.14 -42.34 -32.11
CA ARG A 56 24.97 -42.22 -31.23
C ARG A 56 25.04 -41.01 -30.29
N ALA A 57 26.22 -40.77 -29.69
CA ALA A 57 26.45 -39.60 -28.85
C ALA A 57 26.38 -38.30 -29.66
N PHE A 58 26.79 -38.33 -30.94
CA PHE A 58 26.68 -37.20 -31.85
C PHE A 58 25.23 -36.78 -32.09
N TRP A 59 24.37 -37.73 -32.46
CA TRP A 59 22.96 -37.43 -32.70
C TRP A 59 22.23 -36.99 -31.43
N ALA A 60 22.56 -37.58 -30.27
CA ALA A 60 22.00 -37.17 -28.99
C ALA A 60 22.44 -35.75 -28.57
N LEU A 61 23.72 -35.42 -28.76
CA LEU A 61 24.25 -34.08 -28.53
C LEU A 61 23.61 -33.07 -29.48
N LEU A 62 23.50 -33.40 -30.77
CA LEU A 62 22.87 -32.54 -31.77
C LEU A 62 21.40 -32.26 -31.46
N ALA A 63 20.63 -33.29 -31.10
CA ALA A 63 19.24 -33.14 -30.68
C ALA A 63 19.11 -32.24 -29.44
N THR A 64 20.03 -32.40 -28.47
CA THR A 64 20.08 -31.55 -27.27
C THR A 64 20.42 -30.10 -27.61
N VAL A 65 21.41 -29.87 -28.49
CA VAL A 65 21.77 -28.54 -28.96
C VAL A 65 20.59 -27.88 -29.66
N ILE A 66 19.91 -28.57 -30.58
CA ILE A 66 18.72 -28.07 -31.27
C ILE A 66 17.62 -27.73 -30.26
N ALA A 67 17.33 -28.60 -29.29
CA ALA A 67 16.33 -28.35 -28.25
C ALA A 67 16.68 -27.11 -27.40
N VAL A 68 17.95 -26.89 -27.09
CA VAL A 68 18.41 -25.73 -26.31
C VAL A 68 18.40 -24.45 -27.16
N LEU A 69 18.69 -24.53 -28.46
CA LEU A 69 18.53 -23.39 -29.36
C LEU A 69 17.04 -22.99 -29.49
N LEU A 70 16.12 -23.96 -29.44
CA LEU A 70 14.68 -23.73 -29.57
C LEU A 70 13.96 -23.39 -28.25
N ILE A 71 14.40 -23.90 -27.10
CA ILE A 71 13.68 -23.77 -25.82
C ILE A 71 14.63 -23.31 -24.69
N GLY A 72 15.90 -23.06 -24.96
CA GLY A 72 16.94 -22.66 -23.98
C GLY A 72 17.10 -23.62 -22.81
N ARG A 73 17.40 -23.09 -21.62
CA ARG A 73 17.65 -23.88 -20.39
C ARG A 73 16.40 -24.47 -19.72
N ALA A 74 15.34 -24.76 -20.48
CA ALA A 74 14.07 -25.26 -19.94
C ALA A 74 14.22 -26.60 -19.19
N PHE A 75 15.19 -27.44 -19.55
CA PHE A 75 15.49 -28.70 -18.86
C PHE A 75 15.73 -28.50 -17.35
N CYS A 76 16.48 -27.46 -16.97
CA CYS A 76 16.77 -27.14 -15.57
C CYS A 76 15.52 -26.71 -14.77
N GLY A 77 14.50 -26.19 -15.45
CA GLY A 77 13.25 -25.75 -14.82
C GLY A 77 12.12 -26.77 -14.84
N TRP A 78 12.05 -27.62 -15.88
CA TRP A 78 10.90 -28.49 -16.15
C TRP A 78 11.17 -29.99 -15.93
N ILE A 79 12.41 -30.44 -16.16
CA ILE A 79 12.76 -31.87 -16.19
C ILE A 79 13.66 -32.25 -15.01
N CYS A 80 14.52 -31.34 -14.54
CA CYS A 80 15.36 -31.59 -13.37
C CYS A 80 14.50 -31.86 -12.12
N PRO A 81 14.74 -32.96 -11.37
CA PRO A 81 13.99 -33.27 -10.15
C PRO A 81 14.39 -32.39 -8.96
N ILE A 82 15.58 -31.76 -9.01
CA ILE A 82 16.15 -30.98 -7.90
C ILE A 82 15.25 -29.80 -7.47
N PRO A 83 14.72 -28.94 -8.38
CA PRO A 83 13.80 -27.87 -8.01
C PRO A 83 12.48 -28.35 -7.38
N TRP A 84 12.03 -29.57 -7.67
CA TRP A 84 10.83 -30.13 -7.05
C TRP A 84 11.11 -30.57 -5.62
N PHE A 85 12.22 -31.27 -5.38
CA PHE A 85 12.64 -31.69 -4.04
C PHE A 85 12.93 -30.48 -3.13
N ARG A 86 13.58 -29.42 -3.66
CA ARG A 86 13.84 -28.19 -2.90
C ARG A 86 12.56 -27.48 -2.45
N ARG A 87 11.54 -27.40 -3.31
CA ARG A 87 10.24 -26.81 -2.98
C ARG A 87 9.49 -27.59 -1.91
N ARG A 88 9.55 -28.93 -1.95
CA ARG A 88 8.84 -29.80 -1.00
C ARG A 88 9.49 -29.85 0.39
N LEU A 89 10.82 -29.64 0.47
CA LEU A 89 11.58 -29.59 1.72
C LEU A 89 11.54 -28.22 2.43
N GLY A 90 10.70 -27.27 1.97
CA GLY A 90 10.42 -26.01 2.66
C GLY A 90 11.62 -25.06 2.81
N ARG A 91 12.62 -25.16 1.91
CA ARG A 91 13.94 -24.51 2.07
C ARG A 91 14.30 -23.51 0.97
N GLU A 92 13.30 -22.87 0.35
CA GLU A 92 13.49 -21.57 -0.31
C GLU A 92 13.55 -20.48 0.79
N GLY A 93 14.70 -20.42 1.47
CA GLY A 93 15.03 -19.30 2.36
C GLY A 93 15.36 -18.05 1.51
N PRO A 94 15.20 -16.84 2.07
CA PRO A 94 15.46 -15.59 1.35
C PRO A 94 16.90 -15.57 0.84
N VAL A 95 17.07 -15.06 -0.38
CA VAL A 95 18.37 -14.68 -0.97
C VAL A 95 19.18 -13.90 0.07
N ASP A 96 20.48 -14.23 0.21
CA ASP A 96 21.39 -13.78 1.28
C ASP A 96 21.12 -12.36 1.80
N ARG A 97 20.74 -12.28 3.08
CA ARG A 97 20.42 -11.05 3.81
C ARG A 97 21.63 -10.15 4.11
N GLU A 98 22.86 -10.62 3.87
CA GLU A 98 24.07 -9.79 4.06
C GLU A 98 24.17 -8.63 3.06
N LYS A 99 23.44 -8.69 1.93
CA LYS A 99 23.30 -7.55 1.02
C LYS A 99 22.11 -6.62 1.36
N GLU A 100 21.32 -6.89 2.40
CA GLU A 100 20.23 -5.97 2.82
C GLU A 100 20.75 -4.75 3.58
N HIS A 101 21.94 -4.80 4.19
CA HIS A 101 22.48 -3.69 4.98
C HIS A 101 23.12 -2.56 4.14
N GLU A 102 23.49 -2.81 2.89
CA GLU A 102 24.18 -1.81 2.06
C GLU A 102 23.20 -0.96 1.23
N TYR A 103 22.00 -1.46 0.95
CA TYR A 103 20.97 -0.75 0.14
C TYR A 103 19.88 -0.07 0.97
N ALA A 104 19.97 -0.10 2.30
CA ALA A 104 19.04 0.57 3.22
C ALA A 104 19.39 2.06 3.48
N LYS A 105 20.41 2.61 2.78
CA LYS A 105 20.84 4.01 2.93
C LYS A 105 20.21 5.00 1.96
N ASP A 106 19.41 4.56 1.01
CA ASP A 106 18.72 5.49 0.10
C ASP A 106 17.46 6.04 0.79
N GLU A 107 17.62 7.14 1.54
CA GLU A 107 16.48 7.91 2.06
C GLU A 107 15.62 8.45 0.89
N PRO A 108 14.28 8.51 1.02
CA PRO A 108 13.39 8.99 -0.05
C PRO A 108 13.37 10.52 -0.24
N GLY A 109 14.39 11.24 0.21
CA GLY A 109 14.50 12.69 0.12
C GLY A 109 15.75 13.09 -0.65
N GLU A 110 15.58 13.94 -1.66
CA GLU A 110 16.66 14.77 -2.25
C GLU A 110 17.52 14.23 -3.43
N ALA A 111 17.07 13.18 -4.15
CA ALA A 111 17.79 12.71 -5.35
C ALA A 111 17.01 12.80 -6.68
N ALA A 112 16.11 13.77 -6.85
CA ALA A 112 15.44 14.00 -8.14
C ALA A 112 16.31 14.75 -9.17
N GLY A 113 17.46 15.32 -8.76
CA GLY A 113 18.34 16.12 -9.63
C GLY A 113 19.72 15.53 -9.95
N LYS A 114 20.10 14.39 -9.35
CA LYS A 114 21.43 13.76 -9.55
C LYS A 114 21.37 12.27 -9.91
N ALA A 115 20.20 11.77 -10.30
CA ALA A 115 19.99 10.37 -10.68
C ALA A 115 20.53 10.00 -12.08
N THR A 116 21.30 10.89 -12.73
CA THR A 116 21.95 10.61 -14.03
C THR A 116 23.44 10.29 -13.93
N GLU A 117 24.12 10.47 -12.79
CA GLU A 117 25.59 10.25 -12.72
C GLU A 117 26.11 9.42 -11.53
N ALA A 118 25.26 8.96 -10.61
CA ALA A 118 25.72 8.22 -9.41
C ALA A 118 25.30 6.73 -9.38
N ALA A 119 25.22 6.08 -10.54
CA ALA A 119 25.01 4.62 -10.66
C ALA A 119 26.33 3.88 -10.94
N SER A 120 27.39 4.15 -10.17
CA SER A 120 28.68 3.47 -10.24
C SER A 120 29.02 2.71 -8.94
N GLY A 121 27.99 2.23 -8.23
CA GLY A 121 28.16 1.22 -7.19
C GLY A 121 28.56 -0.11 -7.83
N GLU A 122 29.73 -0.62 -7.46
CA GLU A 122 30.42 -1.79 -8.00
C GLU A 122 29.47 -2.97 -8.27
N GLU A 123 29.08 -3.14 -9.53
CA GLU A 123 28.17 -4.18 -9.97
C GLU A 123 28.84 -5.56 -9.80
N ALA A 124 28.18 -6.46 -9.05
CA ALA A 124 28.62 -7.83 -8.89
C ALA A 124 28.67 -8.53 -10.26
N ARG A 125 29.88 -8.68 -10.82
CA ARG A 125 30.10 -9.38 -12.08
C ARG A 125 29.58 -10.82 -11.98
N PRO A 126 28.90 -11.35 -13.02
CA PRO A 126 28.42 -12.73 -13.02
C PRO A 126 29.59 -13.70 -12.80
N SER A 127 29.43 -14.62 -11.83
CA SER A 127 30.49 -15.57 -11.47
C SER A 127 30.88 -16.43 -12.66
N ARG A 128 32.15 -16.37 -13.06
CA ARG A 128 32.71 -17.25 -14.12
C ARG A 128 32.96 -18.69 -13.65
N ALA A 129 32.78 -18.97 -12.36
CA ALA A 129 33.06 -20.26 -11.72
C ALA A 129 32.43 -21.48 -12.45
N PRO A 130 31.17 -21.46 -12.91
CA PRO A 130 30.58 -22.62 -13.59
C PRO A 130 31.27 -22.98 -14.93
N TYR A 131 31.85 -21.99 -15.62
CA TYR A 131 32.57 -22.21 -16.87
C TYR A 131 33.95 -22.83 -16.63
N TRP A 132 34.63 -22.47 -15.54
CA TRP A 132 35.86 -23.12 -15.11
C TRP A 132 35.62 -24.57 -14.70
N VAL A 133 34.50 -24.85 -14.03
CA VAL A 133 34.12 -26.23 -13.67
C VAL A 133 33.81 -27.06 -14.92
N LEU A 134 33.13 -26.50 -15.91
CA LEU A 134 32.93 -27.18 -17.21
C LEU A 134 34.26 -27.50 -17.90
N GLY A 135 35.20 -26.54 -17.95
CA GLY A 135 36.52 -26.77 -18.51
C GLY A 135 37.32 -27.84 -17.76
N GLY A 136 37.28 -27.80 -16.42
CA GLY A 136 37.91 -28.81 -15.57
C GLY A 136 37.31 -30.20 -15.73
N ALA A 137 35.98 -30.30 -15.86
CA ALA A 137 35.28 -31.57 -16.08
C ALA A 137 35.73 -32.23 -17.39
N ILE A 138 35.73 -31.49 -18.51
CA ILE A 138 36.19 -31.98 -19.81
C ILE A 138 37.68 -32.34 -19.77
N ALA A 139 38.53 -31.51 -19.17
CA ALA A 139 39.96 -31.77 -19.06
C ALA A 139 40.27 -33.02 -18.21
N SER A 140 39.54 -33.21 -17.10
CA SER A 140 39.68 -34.40 -16.27
C SER A 140 39.24 -35.66 -17.01
N ALA A 141 38.14 -35.60 -17.77
CA ALA A 141 37.70 -36.73 -18.59
C ALA A 141 38.74 -37.11 -19.66
N ALA A 142 39.37 -36.11 -20.30
CA ALA A 142 40.46 -36.33 -21.25
C ALA A 142 41.71 -36.95 -20.57
N ALA A 143 42.04 -36.53 -19.35
CA ALA A 143 43.22 -37.01 -18.63
C ALA A 143 43.05 -38.43 -18.07
N PHE A 144 41.89 -38.75 -17.51
CA PHE A 144 41.63 -40.02 -16.85
C PHE A 144 41.00 -41.08 -17.75
N GLY A 145 40.53 -40.71 -18.95
CA GLY A 145 39.94 -41.65 -19.92
C GLY A 145 38.54 -42.13 -19.54
N PHE A 146 37.86 -41.48 -18.59
CA PHE A 146 36.45 -41.75 -18.26
C PHE A 146 35.76 -40.48 -17.71
N PRO A 147 34.42 -40.36 -17.80
CA PRO A 147 33.68 -39.17 -17.36
C PRO A 147 33.61 -39.04 -15.82
N VAL A 148 34.66 -38.47 -15.23
CA VAL A 148 34.83 -38.34 -13.76
C VAL A 148 33.69 -37.53 -13.12
N PHE A 149 33.20 -36.49 -13.79
CA PHE A 149 32.17 -35.60 -13.24
C PHE A 149 30.82 -36.29 -13.04
N CYS A 150 30.50 -37.30 -13.86
CA CYS A 150 29.29 -38.10 -13.73
C CYS A 150 29.19 -38.86 -12.39
N LEU A 151 30.31 -39.10 -11.70
CA LEU A 151 30.34 -39.77 -10.40
C LEU A 151 29.90 -38.87 -9.24
N VAL A 152 29.99 -37.55 -9.43
CA VAL A 152 29.76 -36.55 -8.37
C VAL A 152 28.51 -35.72 -8.65
N CYS A 153 28.02 -35.72 -9.90
CA CYS A 153 26.88 -34.88 -10.25
C CYS A 153 25.54 -35.47 -9.75
N PRO A 154 24.58 -34.62 -9.35
CA PRO A 154 23.33 -35.06 -8.71
C PRO A 154 22.45 -35.87 -9.66
N VAL A 155 22.53 -35.57 -10.96
CA VAL A 155 21.85 -36.33 -12.01
C VAL A 155 22.45 -37.73 -12.12
N GLY A 156 23.78 -37.83 -12.14
CA GLY A 156 24.50 -39.11 -12.21
C GLY A 156 24.26 -39.96 -10.96
N LEU A 157 24.31 -39.35 -9.77
CA LEU A 157 24.03 -40.01 -8.50
C LEU A 157 22.57 -40.48 -8.39
N PHE A 158 21.61 -39.71 -8.90
CA PHE A 158 20.21 -40.13 -8.95
C PHE A 158 20.02 -41.36 -9.84
N PHE A 159 20.65 -41.40 -11.02
CA PHE A 159 20.58 -42.58 -11.88
C PHE A 159 21.35 -43.77 -11.29
N ALA A 160 22.50 -43.54 -10.66
CA ALA A 160 23.23 -44.59 -9.95
C ALA A 160 22.40 -45.19 -8.81
N LEU A 161 21.65 -44.34 -8.08
CA LEU A 161 20.69 -44.76 -7.07
C LEU A 161 19.54 -45.58 -7.68
N LEU A 162 18.95 -45.13 -8.79
CA LEU A 162 17.87 -45.85 -9.48
C LEU A 162 18.32 -47.22 -9.96
N VAL A 163 19.51 -47.32 -10.57
CA VAL A 163 20.10 -48.58 -11.03
C VAL A 163 20.45 -49.48 -9.85
N GLY A 164 21.00 -48.92 -8.77
CA GLY A 164 21.26 -49.64 -7.53
C GLY A 164 19.99 -50.24 -6.94
N LEU A 165 18.91 -49.46 -6.87
CA LEU A 165 17.60 -49.92 -6.39
C LEU A 165 16.98 -50.96 -7.31
N TRP A 166 17.12 -50.81 -8.62
CA TRP A 166 16.65 -51.78 -9.60
C TRP A 166 17.37 -53.12 -9.48
N ARG A 167 18.70 -53.10 -9.33
CA ARG A 167 19.50 -54.32 -9.11
C ARG A 167 19.19 -54.97 -7.76
N PHE A 168 19.01 -54.15 -6.71
CA PHE A 168 18.56 -54.65 -5.42
C PHE A 168 17.18 -55.32 -5.52
N ALA A 169 16.23 -54.71 -6.25
CA ALA A 169 14.88 -55.26 -6.41
C ALA A 169 14.86 -56.58 -7.20
N LEU A 170 15.65 -56.70 -8.27
CA LEU A 170 15.66 -57.90 -9.13
C LEU A 170 16.57 -59.02 -8.64
N HIS A 171 17.72 -58.68 -8.06
CA HIS A 171 18.78 -59.63 -7.73
C HIS A 171 19.05 -59.75 -6.23
N GLN A 172 18.38 -58.96 -5.38
CA GLN A 172 18.59 -58.92 -3.91
C GLN A 172 20.04 -58.61 -3.50
N GLU A 173 20.83 -58.05 -4.41
CA GLU A 173 22.21 -57.68 -4.16
C GLU A 173 22.29 -56.26 -3.59
N PHE A 174 22.72 -56.14 -2.33
CA PHE A 174 22.96 -54.84 -1.71
C PHE A 174 24.40 -54.37 -2.03
N GLY A 175 24.54 -53.53 -3.05
CA GLY A 175 25.83 -52.97 -3.45
C GLY A 175 26.21 -51.73 -2.67
N TRP A 176 27.51 -51.56 -2.38
CA TRP A 176 28.07 -50.33 -1.81
C TRP A 176 27.71 -49.06 -2.61
N SER A 177 27.50 -49.19 -3.92
CA SER A 177 27.04 -48.12 -4.80
C SER A 177 25.70 -47.50 -4.36
N LEU A 178 24.79 -48.29 -3.77
CA LEU A 178 23.50 -47.81 -3.29
C LEU A 178 23.64 -46.89 -2.06
N LEU A 179 24.52 -47.28 -1.12
CA LEU A 179 24.83 -46.47 0.06
C LEU A 179 25.54 -45.18 -0.30
N TRP A 180 26.59 -45.25 -1.12
CA TRP A 180 27.36 -44.08 -1.52
C TRP A 180 26.54 -43.13 -2.39
N ALA A 181 25.75 -43.63 -3.35
CA ALA A 181 24.87 -42.78 -4.16
C ALA A 181 23.79 -42.08 -3.30
N SER A 182 23.19 -42.79 -2.34
CA SER A 182 22.21 -42.21 -1.42
C SER A 182 22.83 -41.17 -0.50
N GLY A 183 23.98 -41.48 0.10
CA GLY A 183 24.68 -40.60 1.03
C GLY A 183 25.20 -39.33 0.36
N PHE A 184 25.78 -39.45 -0.83
CA PHE A 184 26.30 -38.30 -1.56
C PHE A 184 25.18 -37.43 -2.13
N LEU A 185 24.10 -38.02 -2.65
CA LEU A 185 22.93 -37.27 -3.10
C LEU A 185 22.27 -36.52 -1.92
N ALA A 186 22.18 -37.15 -0.74
CA ALA A 186 21.69 -36.50 0.48
C ALA A 186 22.61 -35.36 0.93
N PHE A 187 23.93 -35.57 0.95
CA PHE A 187 24.91 -34.54 1.27
C PHE A 187 24.80 -33.35 0.31
N GLU A 188 24.69 -33.61 -0.99
CA GLU A 188 24.57 -32.57 -2.00
C GLU A 188 23.27 -31.76 -1.88
N LEU A 189 22.15 -32.44 -1.61
CA LEU A 189 20.84 -31.80 -1.42
C LEU A 189 20.74 -31.01 -0.10
N LEU A 190 21.44 -31.45 0.96
CA LEU A 190 21.36 -30.87 2.30
C LEU A 190 22.43 -29.80 2.57
N VAL A 191 23.63 -29.97 2.04
CA VAL A 191 24.81 -29.13 2.32
C VAL A 191 25.13 -28.19 1.16
N LEU A 192 25.07 -28.66 -0.09
CA LEU A 192 25.48 -27.88 -1.27
C LEU A 192 24.30 -27.13 -1.92
N ARG A 193 23.74 -26.17 -1.17
CA ARG A 193 22.56 -25.37 -1.55
C ARG A 193 22.73 -24.62 -2.89
N HIS A 194 23.96 -24.30 -3.30
CA HIS A 194 24.27 -23.52 -4.50
C HIS A 194 24.84 -24.34 -5.68
N TRP A 195 24.85 -25.67 -5.61
CA TRP A 195 25.47 -26.52 -6.65
C TRP A 195 25.03 -26.17 -8.08
N CYS A 196 23.73 -26.03 -8.31
CA CYS A 196 23.18 -25.75 -9.64
C CYS A 196 23.59 -24.37 -10.21
N ALA A 197 23.79 -23.36 -9.36
CA ALA A 197 24.12 -21.99 -9.77
C ALA A 197 25.63 -21.76 -9.89
N SER A 198 26.43 -22.44 -9.05
CA SER A 198 27.86 -22.16 -8.90
C SER A 198 28.78 -23.25 -9.47
N PHE A 199 28.34 -24.50 -9.52
CA PHE A 199 29.19 -25.66 -9.85
C PHE A 199 28.68 -26.54 -10.99
N CYS A 200 27.47 -26.34 -11.50
CA CYS A 200 26.89 -27.23 -12.51
C CYS A 200 27.45 -26.98 -13.92
N PRO A 201 28.28 -27.89 -14.50
CA PRO A 201 28.85 -27.73 -15.83
C PRO A 201 27.79 -27.92 -16.92
N ILE A 202 26.76 -28.74 -16.67
CA ILE A 202 25.58 -28.86 -17.56
C ILE A 202 24.90 -27.51 -17.66
N GLY A 203 24.70 -26.83 -16.52
CA GLY A 203 24.14 -25.48 -16.50
C GLY A 203 24.97 -24.51 -17.34
N ALA A 204 26.30 -24.50 -17.14
CA ALA A 204 27.21 -23.63 -17.88
C ALA A 204 27.17 -23.84 -19.40
N LEU A 205 27.21 -25.10 -19.85
CA LEU A 205 27.12 -25.49 -21.26
C LEU A 205 25.78 -25.05 -21.85
N LEU A 206 24.67 -25.30 -21.14
CA LEU A 206 23.35 -24.92 -21.59
C LEU A 206 23.15 -23.40 -21.64
N THR A 207 23.77 -22.60 -20.75
CA THR A 207 23.72 -21.12 -20.88
C THR A 207 24.56 -20.64 -22.04
N LEU A 208 25.71 -21.27 -22.35
CA LEU A 208 26.50 -20.92 -23.53
C LEU A 208 25.67 -21.09 -24.81
N LEU A 209 24.98 -22.23 -24.96
CA LEU A 209 24.12 -22.52 -26.10
C LEU A 209 22.84 -21.65 -26.12
N SER A 210 22.26 -21.40 -24.94
CA SER A 210 21.03 -20.59 -24.81
C SER A 210 21.22 -19.10 -25.11
N ARG A 211 22.46 -18.62 -25.30
CA ARG A 211 22.72 -17.24 -25.79
C ARG A 211 22.06 -17.01 -27.16
N PHE A 212 22.01 -18.05 -27.99
CA PHE A 212 21.44 -18.01 -29.34
C PHE A 212 19.93 -18.28 -29.36
N ASN A 213 19.33 -18.73 -28.25
CA ASN A 213 17.90 -18.99 -28.17
C ASN A 213 17.10 -17.69 -28.22
N ARG A 214 16.19 -17.53 -29.20
CA ARG A 214 15.35 -16.33 -29.38
C ARG A 214 13.88 -16.51 -28.97
N THR A 215 13.47 -17.74 -28.71
CA THR A 215 12.10 -18.17 -28.43
C THR A 215 11.86 -18.40 -26.92
N PHE A 216 10.64 -18.17 -26.43
CA PHE A 216 10.29 -18.30 -24.99
C PHE A 216 11.15 -17.46 -24.04
N ARG A 217 11.70 -16.33 -24.51
CA ARG A 217 12.37 -15.38 -23.62
C ARG A 217 11.32 -14.68 -22.75
N PRO A 218 11.58 -14.46 -21.45
CA PRO A 218 10.67 -13.66 -20.64
C PRO A 218 10.61 -12.25 -21.23
N ALA A 219 9.40 -11.82 -21.58
CA ALA A 219 9.10 -10.46 -22.00
C ALA A 219 8.23 -9.83 -20.93
N ALA A 220 8.42 -8.54 -20.66
CA ALA A 220 7.44 -7.79 -19.88
C ALA A 220 6.86 -6.65 -20.69
N ASP A 221 5.58 -6.41 -20.44
CA ASP A 221 4.87 -5.25 -20.90
C ASP A 221 5.40 -4.00 -20.17
N PRO A 222 6.06 -3.06 -20.87
CA PRO A 222 6.60 -1.85 -20.25
C PRO A 222 5.52 -0.97 -19.63
N LYS A 223 4.29 -1.02 -20.14
CA LYS A 223 3.13 -0.25 -19.65
C LYS A 223 2.52 -0.88 -18.39
N ALA A 224 2.58 -2.20 -18.26
CA ALA A 224 2.12 -2.90 -17.05
C ALA A 224 3.22 -3.00 -15.95
N CYS A 225 4.49 -2.84 -16.30
CA CYS A 225 5.61 -2.93 -15.36
C CYS A 225 5.77 -1.63 -14.55
N VAL A 226 5.56 -1.70 -13.23
CA VAL A 226 5.65 -0.54 -12.33
C VAL A 226 7.06 0.06 -12.21
N ALA A 227 8.10 -0.75 -12.44
CA ALA A 227 9.48 -0.27 -12.45
C ALA A 227 9.80 0.54 -13.72
N SER A 228 9.11 0.24 -14.83
CA SER A 228 9.28 0.93 -16.11
C SER A 228 8.37 2.15 -16.24
N THR A 229 7.11 2.06 -15.81
CA THR A 229 6.14 3.17 -15.93
C THR A 229 6.25 4.22 -14.86
N ARG A 230 6.51 3.83 -13.60
CA ARG A 230 6.45 4.74 -12.44
C ARG A 230 7.81 4.97 -11.76
N GLY A 231 8.89 4.43 -12.34
CA GLY A 231 10.26 4.57 -11.80
C GLY A 231 10.45 3.97 -10.40
N LEU A 232 9.60 3.02 -9.99
CA LEU A 232 9.67 2.40 -8.67
C LEU A 232 10.75 1.29 -8.63
N ALA A 233 11.47 1.16 -7.52
CA ALA A 233 12.48 0.12 -7.32
C ALA A 233 11.88 -1.27 -6.99
N CYS A 234 11.00 -1.78 -7.86
CA CYS A 234 10.37 -3.10 -7.69
C CYS A 234 11.36 -4.24 -8.01
N ARG A 235 11.58 -5.16 -7.04
CA ARG A 235 12.49 -6.32 -7.16
C ARG A 235 11.80 -7.68 -7.01
N LEU A 236 10.47 -7.74 -7.15
CA LEU A 236 9.68 -8.97 -6.91
C LEU A 236 10.06 -10.10 -7.86
N CYS A 237 10.25 -9.79 -9.15
CA CYS A 237 10.66 -10.78 -10.15
C CYS A 237 12.06 -11.34 -9.86
N THR A 238 12.99 -10.49 -9.41
CA THR A 238 14.35 -10.86 -9.00
C THR A 238 14.32 -11.79 -7.78
N ARG A 239 13.52 -11.45 -6.77
CA ARG A 239 13.35 -12.26 -5.53
C ARG A 239 12.76 -13.64 -5.83
N ALA A 240 11.80 -13.72 -6.76
CA ALA A 240 11.19 -14.97 -7.16
C ALA A 240 12.05 -15.78 -8.16
N CYS A 241 13.13 -15.20 -8.71
CA CYS A 241 13.96 -15.87 -9.70
C CYS A 241 15.04 -16.74 -9.02
N PRO A 242 15.07 -18.06 -9.25
CA PRO A 242 16.11 -18.94 -8.69
C PRO A 242 17.54 -18.59 -9.17
N GLU A 243 17.65 -17.91 -10.31
CA GLU A 243 18.91 -17.45 -10.90
C GLU A 243 19.23 -15.99 -10.55
N GLY A 244 18.36 -15.31 -9.79
CA GLY A 244 18.52 -13.90 -9.41
C GLY A 244 18.40 -12.90 -10.57
N ILE A 245 17.76 -13.28 -11.68
CA ILE A 245 17.65 -12.42 -12.87
C ILE A 245 16.75 -11.23 -12.56
N ASP A 246 17.32 -10.03 -12.64
CA ASP A 246 16.55 -8.79 -12.54
C ASP A 246 15.94 -8.42 -13.89
N LEU A 247 14.72 -8.89 -14.10
CA LEU A 247 13.99 -8.59 -15.31
C LEU A 247 13.69 -7.09 -15.45
N ALA A 248 13.59 -6.30 -14.37
CA ALA A 248 13.37 -4.86 -14.47
C ALA A 248 14.55 -4.14 -15.17
N ARG A 249 15.79 -4.61 -14.98
CA ARG A 249 16.97 -4.13 -15.74
C ARG A 249 16.89 -4.55 -17.21
N ALA A 250 16.38 -5.75 -17.50
CA ALA A 250 16.25 -6.23 -18.88
C ALA A 250 15.36 -5.33 -19.71
N PHE A 251 14.28 -4.85 -19.10
CA PHE A 251 13.28 -4.03 -19.76
C PHE A 251 13.68 -2.55 -19.87
N ARG A 252 14.72 -2.11 -19.14
CA ARG A 252 15.39 -0.81 -19.33
C ARG A 252 16.56 -0.87 -20.32
N GLY A 253 16.78 -2.02 -20.98
CA GLY A 253 17.94 -2.23 -21.87
C GLY A 253 19.27 -2.36 -21.13
N GLN A 254 19.23 -2.57 -19.80
CA GLN A 254 20.39 -2.57 -18.91
C GLN A 254 20.84 -3.99 -18.51
N LEU A 255 20.10 -5.04 -18.89
CA LEU A 255 20.50 -6.41 -18.60
C LEU A 255 21.30 -6.99 -19.77
N PRO A 256 22.55 -7.44 -19.54
CA PRO A 256 23.35 -8.02 -20.61
C PRO A 256 22.73 -9.36 -21.09
N PRO A 257 22.75 -9.66 -22.40
CA PRO A 257 22.13 -10.87 -22.95
C PRO A 257 22.62 -12.19 -22.33
N GLU A 258 23.84 -12.20 -21.80
CA GLU A 258 24.45 -13.34 -21.13
C GLU A 258 23.77 -13.70 -19.80
N GLU A 259 23.27 -12.71 -19.07
CA GLU A 259 22.57 -12.91 -17.80
C GLU A 259 21.17 -13.46 -18.06
N LEU A 260 20.49 -12.95 -19.10
CA LEU A 260 19.19 -13.46 -19.55
C LEU A 260 19.27 -14.92 -20.06
N ALA A 261 20.39 -15.32 -20.65
CA ALA A 261 20.64 -16.69 -21.12
C ALA A 261 20.69 -17.73 -19.97
N ARG A 262 20.78 -17.28 -18.71
CA ARG A 262 20.65 -18.15 -17.52
C ARG A 262 19.20 -18.53 -17.22
N CYS A 263 18.21 -17.86 -17.81
CA CYS A 263 16.80 -18.10 -17.53
C CYS A 263 16.41 -19.56 -17.77
N THR A 264 15.98 -20.23 -16.70
CA THR A 264 15.52 -21.64 -16.71
C THR A 264 14.07 -21.80 -17.17
N LYS A 265 13.39 -20.69 -17.52
CA LYS A 265 11.99 -20.66 -17.97
C LYS A 265 11.02 -21.34 -16.99
N CYS A 266 11.30 -21.26 -15.69
CA CYS A 266 10.48 -21.86 -14.63
C CYS A 266 9.13 -21.14 -14.41
N GLY A 267 9.01 -19.88 -14.86
CA GLY A 267 7.80 -19.08 -14.72
C GLY A 267 7.54 -18.49 -13.33
N ALA A 268 8.46 -18.66 -12.37
CA ALA A 268 8.30 -18.15 -11.00
C ALA A 268 8.12 -16.62 -10.95
N CYS A 269 8.89 -15.89 -11.75
CA CYS A 269 8.74 -14.43 -11.88
C CYS A 269 7.37 -14.01 -12.45
N LYS A 270 6.79 -14.78 -13.37
CA LYS A 270 5.45 -14.54 -13.91
C LYS A 270 4.38 -14.74 -12.84
N ALA A 271 4.49 -15.80 -12.05
CA ALA A 271 3.57 -16.08 -10.95
C ALA A 271 3.66 -15.03 -9.83
N ALA A 272 4.86 -14.53 -9.56
CA ALA A 272 5.10 -13.52 -8.53
C ALA A 272 4.83 -12.07 -8.99
N CYS A 273 4.48 -11.84 -10.27
CA CYS A 273 4.26 -10.50 -10.80
C CYS A 273 2.79 -10.06 -10.56
N PRO A 274 2.54 -9.07 -9.67
CA PRO A 274 1.18 -8.68 -9.27
C PRO A 274 0.46 -7.88 -10.35
N THR A 275 1.18 -7.20 -11.24
CA THR A 275 0.58 -6.50 -12.40
C THR A 275 0.48 -7.40 -13.63
N HIS A 276 0.84 -8.68 -13.50
CA HIS A 276 0.89 -9.64 -14.61
C HIS A 276 1.67 -9.16 -15.84
N ALA A 277 2.65 -8.27 -15.63
CA ALA A 277 3.43 -7.67 -16.70
C ALA A 277 4.32 -8.69 -17.44
N ILE A 278 4.66 -9.82 -16.82
CA ILE A 278 5.64 -10.79 -17.34
C ILE A 278 4.94 -11.93 -18.11
N ALA A 279 5.40 -12.18 -19.33
CA ALA A 279 4.98 -13.29 -20.18
C ALA A 279 6.18 -14.07 -20.74
N PHE A 280 5.91 -15.27 -21.26
CA PHE A 280 6.88 -16.12 -21.96
C PHE A 280 6.37 -16.40 -23.38
N PRO A 281 6.40 -15.40 -24.27
CA PRO A 281 5.89 -15.52 -25.63
C PRO A 281 6.75 -16.46 -26.49
N LEU A 282 6.15 -17.06 -27.53
CA LEU A 282 6.87 -17.88 -28.51
C LEU A 282 7.97 -17.08 -29.21
N THR A 283 7.69 -15.84 -29.61
CA THR A 283 8.68 -14.89 -30.16
C THR A 283 8.42 -13.47 -29.61
N PRO A 284 9.43 -12.59 -29.57
CA PRO A 284 9.24 -11.19 -29.17
C PRO A 284 8.22 -10.44 -30.06
N ALA A 285 8.16 -10.75 -31.36
CA ALA A 285 7.19 -10.18 -32.30
C ALA A 285 5.75 -10.64 -32.01
N ALA A 286 5.54 -11.91 -31.61
CA ALA A 286 4.23 -12.41 -31.19
C ALA A 286 3.73 -11.70 -29.92
N PHE A 287 4.63 -11.30 -29.02
CA PHE A 287 4.28 -10.54 -27.83
C PHE A 287 3.84 -9.11 -28.16
N ALA A 288 4.53 -8.41 -29.06
CA ALA A 288 4.13 -7.09 -29.53
C ALA A 288 2.75 -7.14 -30.20
N ALA A 289 2.50 -8.11 -31.09
CA ALA A 289 1.20 -8.27 -31.76
C ALA A 289 0.06 -8.67 -30.81
N GLU A 290 0.32 -9.48 -29.77
CA GLU A 290 -0.67 -9.84 -28.74
C GLU A 290 -0.94 -8.66 -27.78
N HIS A 291 0.08 -7.84 -27.51
CA HIS A 291 -0.04 -6.61 -26.70
C HIS A 291 -0.82 -5.51 -27.44
N ASP A 292 -0.52 -5.25 -28.72
CA ASP A 292 -1.23 -4.27 -29.54
C ASP A 292 -2.72 -4.63 -29.67
N ASN A 293 -3.04 -5.90 -29.95
CA ASN A 293 -4.43 -6.39 -29.95
C ASN A 293 -5.12 -6.25 -28.58
N ARG A 294 -4.38 -6.39 -27.48
CA ARG A 294 -4.93 -6.26 -26.12
C ARG A 294 -5.17 -4.80 -25.74
N ILE A 295 -4.30 -3.88 -26.15
CA ILE A 295 -4.46 -2.44 -25.99
C ILE A 295 -5.64 -1.95 -26.82
N GLU A 296 -5.75 -2.36 -28.08
CA GLU A 296 -6.86 -1.99 -28.96
C GLU A 296 -8.21 -2.50 -28.41
N LYS A 297 -8.20 -3.62 -27.68
CA LYS A 297 -9.37 -4.18 -26.99
C LYS A 297 -9.68 -3.43 -25.68
N ILE A 298 -8.68 -2.98 -24.93
CA ILE A 298 -8.85 -2.17 -23.70
C ILE A 298 -9.33 -0.75 -24.05
N GLU A 299 -8.78 -0.11 -25.08
CA GLU A 299 -9.26 1.19 -25.57
C GLU A 299 -10.71 1.10 -26.08
N LYS A 300 -11.09 -0.02 -26.71
CA LYS A 300 -12.50 -0.30 -27.05
C LYS A 300 -13.39 -0.53 -25.81
N VAL A 301 -12.86 -1.05 -24.70
CA VAL A 301 -13.62 -1.24 -23.44
C VAL A 301 -13.74 0.07 -22.65
N GLU A 302 -12.69 0.90 -22.56
CA GLU A 302 -12.75 2.25 -21.97
C GLU A 302 -13.70 3.18 -22.74
N MET A 303 -13.87 2.96 -24.05
CA MET A 303 -14.88 3.66 -24.86
C MET A 303 -16.31 3.18 -24.57
N VAL A 304 -16.52 1.93 -24.16
CA VAL A 304 -17.83 1.39 -23.78
C VAL A 304 -18.21 1.77 -22.34
N GLU A 305 -17.24 1.88 -21.42
CA GLU A 305 -17.47 2.38 -20.04
C GLU A 305 -17.86 3.87 -19.97
N LYS A 306 -17.62 4.64 -21.03
CA LYS A 306 -18.13 6.02 -21.17
C LYS A 306 -19.62 6.11 -21.51
N THR A 307 -20.28 4.98 -21.75
CA THR A 307 -21.72 4.90 -21.99
C THR A 307 -22.30 3.79 -21.13
N VAL A 308 -22.65 4.10 -19.89
CA VAL A 308 -23.54 3.25 -19.08
C VAL A 308 -24.96 3.80 -19.26
N PRO A 309 -25.87 3.10 -19.95
CA PRO A 309 -27.30 3.35 -19.83
C PRO A 309 -27.80 2.77 -18.51
N SER A 310 -28.67 3.53 -17.85
CA SER A 310 -29.46 3.11 -16.71
C SER A 310 -30.44 1.99 -17.07
N ALA A 311 -30.37 0.86 -16.36
CA ALA A 311 -31.47 -0.09 -16.14
C ALA A 311 -31.01 -0.98 -14.96
N GLY A 312 -31.77 -1.30 -13.91
CA GLY A 312 -33.21 -1.44 -13.78
C GLY A 312 -33.49 -2.84 -13.22
N ALA A 313 -33.78 -2.92 -11.91
CA ALA A 313 -34.47 -3.99 -11.18
C ALA A 313 -33.92 -5.44 -11.19
N SER A 314 -33.66 -6.00 -10.00
CA SER A 314 -34.61 -6.84 -9.26
C SER A 314 -33.89 -7.82 -8.33
N ALA A 315 -34.55 -8.12 -7.22
CA ALA A 315 -34.08 -8.90 -6.09
C ALA A 315 -33.97 -10.42 -6.35
N THR A 316 -33.43 -11.08 -5.32
CA THR A 316 -33.45 -12.53 -4.99
C THR A 316 -32.41 -13.42 -5.66
N THR A 317 -31.48 -13.96 -4.86
CA THR A 317 -31.38 -15.43 -4.60
C THR A 317 -30.30 -15.79 -3.57
N SER A 318 -30.76 -16.57 -2.58
CA SER A 318 -30.13 -17.66 -1.80
C SER A 318 -28.61 -17.87 -1.82
N ALA A 319 -28.08 -18.01 -0.59
CA ALA A 319 -26.84 -18.67 -0.27
C ALA A 319 -26.74 -20.11 -0.83
N THR A 320 -25.58 -20.49 -1.35
CA THR A 320 -24.87 -21.76 -1.07
C THR A 320 -23.47 -21.74 -1.70
N GLY A 321 -22.54 -22.47 -1.08
CA GLY A 321 -21.10 -22.21 -1.09
C GLY A 321 -20.32 -22.36 -2.40
N ALA A 322 -19.30 -21.52 -2.56
CA ALA A 322 -18.02 -21.85 -3.19
C ALA A 322 -16.95 -20.79 -2.77
N ALA A 323 -15.81 -21.28 -2.27
CA ALA A 323 -14.51 -20.62 -2.02
C ALA A 323 -14.48 -19.07 -1.91
N ALA A 324 -14.34 -18.61 -0.67
CA ALA A 324 -14.29 -17.21 -0.23
C ALA A 324 -13.22 -16.34 -0.92
N GLY A 325 -13.67 -15.46 -1.81
CA GLY A 325 -13.06 -14.15 -1.98
C GLY A 325 -13.60 -13.23 -0.89
N ILE A 326 -12.74 -12.59 -0.12
CA ILE A 326 -13.17 -11.61 0.89
C ILE A 326 -13.84 -10.45 0.13
N PRO A 327 -15.14 -10.17 0.34
CA PRO A 327 -15.77 -9.02 -0.26
C PRO A 327 -15.04 -7.75 0.16
N ARG A 328 -14.89 -6.79 -0.76
CA ARG A 328 -14.20 -5.53 -0.51
C ARG A 328 -14.82 -4.82 0.69
N ARG A 329 -14.18 -4.94 1.86
CA ARG A 329 -14.51 -4.17 3.05
C ARG A 329 -13.98 -2.76 2.83
N SER A 330 -14.78 -1.95 2.15
CA SER A 330 -14.61 -0.50 2.22
C SER A 330 -14.85 -0.11 3.67
N VAL A 331 -13.87 0.59 4.25
CA VAL A 331 -13.81 0.97 5.66
C VAL A 331 -15.18 1.44 6.17
N ARG A 332 -15.77 0.67 7.11
CA ARG A 332 -17.01 0.95 7.87
C ARG A 332 -18.17 1.60 7.10
N GLY A 333 -18.99 0.77 6.47
CA GLY A 333 -20.44 0.78 6.69
C GLY A 333 -20.78 -0.50 7.48
N ASP A 334 -21.36 -0.35 8.68
CA ASP A 334 -21.90 -1.39 9.59
C ASP A 334 -21.04 -2.59 10.05
N SER A 335 -19.87 -2.86 9.47
CA SER A 335 -19.17 -4.14 9.68
C SER A 335 -18.02 -4.14 10.72
N GLY A 336 -17.83 -3.07 11.50
CA GLY A 336 -16.83 -3.02 12.58
C GLY A 336 -15.36 -3.02 12.12
N PRO A 337 -14.38 -3.06 13.05
CA PRO A 337 -12.96 -3.17 12.71
C PRO A 337 -12.63 -4.54 12.10
N MET A 338 -11.57 -4.60 11.29
CA MET A 338 -11.03 -5.86 10.81
C MET A 338 -10.53 -6.69 11.99
N THR A 339 -10.77 -8.00 11.94
CA THR A 339 -10.14 -8.93 12.89
C THR A 339 -8.62 -8.94 12.70
N PRO A 340 -7.84 -9.37 13.70
CA PRO A 340 -6.38 -9.50 13.56
C PRO A 340 -5.98 -10.36 12.35
N TYR A 341 -6.72 -11.44 12.09
CA TYR A 341 -6.47 -12.30 10.93
C TYR A 341 -6.70 -11.59 9.60
N GLU A 342 -7.83 -10.89 9.45
CA GLU A 342 -8.14 -10.11 8.25
C GLU A 342 -7.13 -8.98 8.04
N THR A 343 -6.71 -8.33 9.12
CA THR A 343 -5.70 -7.25 9.09
C THR A 343 -4.38 -7.76 8.52
N VAL A 344 -3.90 -8.92 8.97
CA VAL A 344 -2.66 -9.51 8.44
C VAL A 344 -2.81 -9.89 6.98
N LEU A 345 -3.92 -10.55 6.61
CA LEU A 345 -4.15 -11.01 5.24
C LEU A 345 -4.25 -9.85 4.24
N GLU A 346 -4.92 -8.76 4.62
CA GLU A 346 -5.00 -7.56 3.79
C GLU A 346 -3.64 -6.84 3.71
N ALA A 347 -2.88 -6.78 4.81
CA ALA A 347 -1.52 -6.22 4.81
C ALA A 347 -0.54 -7.04 3.94
N GLU A 348 -0.66 -8.37 3.89
CA GLU A 348 0.18 -9.26 3.07
C GLU A 348 0.07 -8.99 1.56
N ARG A 349 -1.04 -8.40 1.10
CA ARG A 349 -1.20 -7.98 -0.30
C ARG A 349 -0.27 -6.82 -0.68
N CYS A 350 0.25 -6.06 0.30
CA CYS A 350 1.04 -4.87 0.05
C CYS A 350 2.40 -5.17 -0.58
N LEU A 351 2.71 -4.52 -1.70
CA LEU A 351 4.00 -4.66 -2.40
C LEU A 351 5.14 -3.81 -1.81
N LEU A 352 4.86 -3.03 -0.75
CA LEU A 352 5.80 -2.11 -0.10
C LEU A 352 6.48 -1.12 -1.08
N CYS A 353 5.73 -0.63 -2.06
CA CYS A 353 6.27 0.21 -3.14
C CYS A 353 6.41 1.71 -2.81
N GLY A 354 5.80 2.18 -1.72
CA GLY A 354 5.86 3.58 -1.28
C GLY A 354 5.04 4.59 -2.09
N ALA A 355 4.28 4.17 -3.12
CA ALA A 355 3.49 5.09 -3.95
C ALA A 355 2.45 5.89 -3.14
N CYS A 356 1.82 5.24 -2.16
CA CYS A 356 0.86 5.86 -1.24
C CYS A 356 1.47 6.93 -0.32
N ALA A 357 2.76 6.83 0.00
CA ALA A 357 3.45 7.79 0.86
C ALA A 357 3.55 9.19 0.22
N LYS A 358 3.67 9.24 -1.11
CA LYS A 358 3.85 10.48 -1.88
C LYS A 358 2.62 11.39 -1.88
N VAL A 359 1.44 10.82 -1.62
CA VAL A 359 0.16 11.54 -1.69
C VAL A 359 -0.48 11.79 -0.32
N CYS A 360 0.14 11.28 0.76
CA CYS A 360 -0.37 11.47 2.11
C CYS A 360 -0.15 12.93 2.58
N PRO A 361 -1.19 13.69 2.94
CA PRO A 361 -1.02 15.07 3.44
C PRO A 361 -0.21 15.18 4.73
N GLN A 362 -0.14 14.09 5.51
CA GLN A 362 0.69 14.00 6.71
C GLN A 362 2.16 13.61 6.40
N HIS A 363 2.50 13.36 5.13
CA HIS A 363 3.79 12.82 4.70
C HIS A 363 4.20 11.53 5.44
N ARG A 364 3.22 10.68 5.74
CA ARG A 364 3.47 9.36 6.32
C ARG A 364 3.68 8.32 5.23
N ASP A 365 4.52 7.34 5.54
CA ASP A 365 4.73 6.15 4.71
C ASP A 365 3.94 4.95 5.26
N PRO A 366 2.82 4.56 4.62
CA PRO A 366 2.08 3.38 5.04
C PRO A 366 2.90 2.10 5.02
N THR A 367 3.94 2.00 4.18
CA THR A 367 4.77 0.79 4.10
C THR A 367 5.56 0.53 5.38
N ALA A 368 5.81 1.56 6.18
CA ALA A 368 6.52 1.44 7.45
C ALA A 368 5.78 0.53 8.44
N TRP A 369 4.46 0.70 8.59
CA TRP A 369 3.63 -0.10 9.49
C TRP A 369 2.95 -1.30 8.79
N LEU A 370 2.73 -1.25 7.48
CA LEU A 370 2.24 -2.40 6.71
C LEU A 370 3.25 -3.55 6.69
N ARG A 371 4.57 -3.26 6.70
CA ARG A 371 5.62 -4.29 6.71
C ARG A 371 5.56 -5.20 7.95
N PRO A 372 5.52 -4.68 9.19
CA PRO A 372 5.30 -5.52 10.37
C PRO A 372 3.90 -6.15 10.40
N ALA A 373 2.84 -5.44 9.98
CA ALA A 373 1.50 -6.01 9.93
C ALA A 373 1.42 -7.25 9.02
N ALA A 374 2.01 -7.19 7.82
CA ALA A 374 2.11 -8.30 6.88
C ALA A 374 2.95 -9.49 7.41
N ARG A 375 3.75 -9.30 8.46
CA ARG A 375 4.52 -10.37 9.12
C ARG A 375 3.80 -10.95 10.34
N GLY A 376 2.59 -10.49 10.64
CA GLY A 376 1.82 -10.84 11.84
C GLY A 376 2.22 -10.05 13.10
N SER A 377 3.08 -9.04 12.99
CA SER A 377 3.55 -8.22 14.12
C SER A 377 2.69 -6.97 14.27
N LEU A 378 1.43 -7.13 14.71
CA LEU A 378 0.49 -6.02 14.85
C LEU A 378 0.93 -5.00 15.91
N ASP A 379 1.61 -5.43 16.97
CA ASP A 379 2.16 -4.54 18.00
C ASP A 379 3.20 -3.56 17.45
N GLU A 380 4.11 -4.05 16.62
CA GLU A 380 5.14 -3.21 15.97
C GLU A 380 4.50 -2.26 14.96
N ALA A 381 3.48 -2.73 14.22
CA ALA A 381 2.71 -1.89 13.31
C ALA A 381 1.98 -0.76 14.05
N GLU A 382 1.37 -1.08 15.18
CA GLU A 382 0.68 -0.15 16.06
C GLU A 382 1.63 0.90 16.64
N GLU A 383 2.81 0.51 17.13
CA GLU A 383 3.82 1.43 17.65
C GLU A 383 4.24 2.47 16.59
N ILE A 384 4.39 2.04 15.33
CA ILE A 384 4.70 2.93 14.21
C ILE A 384 3.51 3.84 13.87
N LEU A 385 2.29 3.31 13.90
CA LEU A 385 1.07 4.08 13.63
C LEU A 385 0.80 5.14 14.70
N LEU A 386 1.01 4.81 15.97
CA LEU A 386 0.80 5.67 17.15
C LEU A 386 1.98 6.58 17.48
N ARG A 387 2.89 6.78 16.51
CA ARG A 387 3.93 7.81 16.61
C ARG A 387 3.31 9.19 16.94
N PRO A 388 4.08 10.10 17.56
CA PRO A 388 3.55 11.36 18.06
C PRO A 388 2.77 12.17 17.01
N GLY A 389 1.54 12.55 17.37
CA GLY A 389 0.64 13.43 16.64
C GLY A 389 -0.05 12.84 15.41
N THR A 390 -0.04 11.52 15.18
CA THR A 390 -0.54 10.91 13.92
C THR A 390 -2.06 10.66 13.86
N LEU A 391 -2.73 10.53 15.01
CA LEU A 391 -4.17 10.31 15.17
C LEU A 391 -4.79 9.27 14.19
N PRO A 392 -4.24 8.03 14.10
CA PRO A 392 -4.69 7.04 13.12
C PRO A 392 -6.14 6.58 13.33
N GLU A 393 -6.64 6.56 14.55
CA GLU A 393 -8.03 6.21 14.89
C GLU A 393 -9.06 7.23 14.36
N ILE A 394 -8.63 8.48 14.14
CA ILE A 394 -9.45 9.52 13.53
C ILE A 394 -9.26 9.47 12.01
N CYS A 395 -8.01 9.45 11.54
CA CYS A 395 -7.71 9.52 10.11
C CYS A 395 -8.22 8.30 9.34
N GLY A 396 -8.14 7.11 9.91
CA GLY A 396 -8.65 5.89 9.29
C GLY A 396 -10.17 5.89 9.05
N LEU A 397 -10.93 6.71 9.79
CA LEU A 397 -12.39 6.81 9.62
C LEU A 397 -12.80 7.82 8.54
N VAL A 398 -12.10 8.95 8.46
CA VAL A 398 -12.57 10.15 7.74
C VAL A 398 -11.67 10.60 6.59
N CYS A 399 -10.49 10.01 6.42
CA CYS A 399 -9.59 10.42 5.33
C CYS A 399 -10.10 9.91 3.98
N PRO A 400 -10.10 10.72 2.90
CA PRO A 400 -10.50 10.30 1.55
C PRO A 400 -9.44 9.44 0.88
N SER A 401 -9.24 8.24 1.43
CA SER A 401 -8.24 7.29 1.00
C SER A 401 -8.40 6.91 -0.49
N GLU A 402 -9.64 6.84 -0.96
CA GLU A 402 -10.03 6.58 -2.36
C GLU A 402 -9.63 7.68 -3.34
N ARG A 403 -9.28 8.88 -2.84
CA ARG A 403 -8.71 10.01 -3.60
C ARG A 403 -7.23 10.21 -3.33
N LEU A 404 -6.69 9.57 -2.29
CA LEU A 404 -5.33 9.77 -1.80
C LEU A 404 -4.53 8.45 -1.90
N CYS A 405 -4.21 7.84 -0.76
CA CYS A 405 -3.28 6.72 -0.66
C CYS A 405 -3.75 5.46 -1.40
N GLU A 406 -5.05 5.17 -1.39
CA GLU A 406 -5.61 3.98 -2.05
C GLU A 406 -5.73 4.22 -3.55
N ARG A 407 -6.02 5.46 -4.00
CA ARG A 407 -5.93 5.84 -5.42
C ARG A 407 -4.53 5.69 -5.98
N ALA A 408 -3.51 6.04 -5.18
CA ALA A 408 -2.11 5.94 -5.57
C ALA A 408 -1.58 4.50 -5.54
N CYS A 409 -2.31 3.57 -4.93
CA CYS A 409 -1.92 2.18 -4.87
C CYS A 409 -1.75 1.60 -6.28
N ILE A 410 -0.71 0.78 -6.46
CA ILE A 410 -0.35 0.21 -7.76
C ILE A 410 -1.02 -1.13 -8.04
N LEU A 411 -1.75 -1.68 -7.08
CA LEU A 411 -2.41 -2.97 -7.25
C LEU A 411 -3.58 -2.82 -8.23
N PRO A 412 -3.62 -3.63 -9.30
CA PRO A 412 -4.71 -3.57 -10.27
C PRO A 412 -6.00 -4.12 -9.65
N VAL A 413 -7.11 -3.67 -10.21
CA VAL A 413 -8.40 -4.34 -10.05
C VAL A 413 -8.46 -5.48 -11.05
N ASP A 414 -8.82 -6.67 -10.60
CA ASP A 414 -8.95 -7.84 -11.45
C ASP A 414 -10.20 -7.71 -12.35
N PRO A 415 -10.23 -8.37 -13.53
CA PRO A 415 -11.34 -8.25 -14.48
C PRO A 415 -12.71 -8.71 -13.95
N ASP A 416 -12.72 -9.56 -12.91
CA ASP A 416 -13.92 -10.02 -12.21
C ASP A 416 -14.36 -9.05 -11.08
N GLY A 417 -13.73 -7.88 -10.99
CA GLY A 417 -13.99 -6.90 -9.93
C GLY A 417 -13.34 -7.25 -8.60
N THR A 418 -12.55 -8.31 -8.50
CA THR A 418 -11.77 -8.64 -7.29
C THR A 418 -10.43 -7.89 -7.27
N GLY A 419 -9.58 -8.13 -6.27
CA GLY A 419 -8.33 -7.39 -6.11
C GLY A 419 -8.52 -5.90 -5.82
N GLY A 420 -7.61 -5.07 -6.33
CA GLY A 420 -7.63 -3.61 -6.15
C GLY A 420 -6.67 -3.08 -5.08
N PRO A 421 -6.77 -1.77 -4.75
CA PRO A 421 -5.87 -1.13 -3.80
C PRO A 421 -5.92 -1.76 -2.41
N ILE A 422 -4.83 -1.63 -1.65
CA ILE A 422 -4.81 -1.98 -0.24
C ILE A 422 -5.81 -1.11 0.51
N ALA A 423 -6.62 -1.67 1.38
CA ALA A 423 -7.55 -0.95 2.26
C ALA A 423 -6.81 -0.25 3.41
N ILE A 424 -5.94 0.71 3.07
CA ILE A 424 -5.03 1.41 4.00
C ILE A 424 -5.80 2.06 5.14
N ALA A 425 -6.92 2.73 4.86
CA ALA A 425 -7.69 3.41 5.90
C ALA A 425 -8.35 2.42 6.89
N ALA A 426 -8.83 1.26 6.41
CA ALA A 426 -9.40 0.23 7.29
C ALA A 426 -8.34 -0.44 8.14
N LEU A 427 -7.18 -0.75 7.54
CA LEU A 427 -6.05 -1.29 8.28
C LEU A 427 -5.57 -0.31 9.35
N GLU A 428 -5.43 0.98 9.00
CA GLU A 428 -5.03 2.03 9.94
C GLU A 428 -6.02 2.13 11.11
N CYS A 429 -7.33 2.18 10.83
CA CYS A 429 -8.37 2.22 11.85
C CYS A 429 -8.33 0.96 12.74
N SER A 430 -8.26 -0.22 12.15
CA SER A 430 -8.34 -1.50 12.88
C SER A 430 -7.13 -1.72 13.79
N ILE A 431 -5.92 -1.36 13.32
CA ILE A 431 -4.71 -1.45 14.15
C ILE A 431 -4.75 -0.40 15.27
N ALA A 432 -5.19 0.83 14.99
CA ALA A 432 -5.25 1.90 15.98
C ALA A 432 -6.27 1.64 17.09
N GLU A 433 -7.46 1.13 16.75
CA GLU A 433 -8.50 0.83 17.74
C GLU A 433 -8.08 -0.29 18.70
N ASN A 434 -7.44 -1.35 18.18
CA ASN A 434 -6.86 -2.41 19.02
C ASN A 434 -5.80 -1.85 19.98
N GLY A 435 -4.99 -0.91 19.49
CA GLY A 435 -3.96 -0.26 20.28
C GLY A 435 -4.49 0.59 21.43
N LEU A 436 -5.44 1.48 21.13
CA LEU A 436 -6.11 2.31 22.13
C LEU A 436 -6.86 1.46 23.18
N ALA A 437 -7.48 0.35 22.76
CA ALA A 437 -8.17 -0.57 23.66
C ALA A 437 -7.21 -1.30 24.63
N SER A 438 -5.98 -1.59 24.19
CA SER A 438 -4.97 -2.25 25.03
C SER A 438 -4.39 -1.37 26.15
N GLY A 439 -4.74 -0.07 26.17
CA GLY A 439 -4.23 0.90 27.15
C GLY A 439 -2.73 1.20 27.00
N ARG A 440 -2.11 0.80 25.88
CA ARG A 440 -0.69 1.01 25.60
C ARG A 440 -0.38 2.51 25.56
N ARG A 441 0.53 2.95 26.43
CA ARG A 441 1.00 4.34 26.50
C ARG A 441 2.41 4.44 25.90
N PRO A 442 2.58 5.14 24.77
CA PRO A 442 3.90 5.35 24.19
C PRO A 442 4.82 6.12 25.15
N ALA A 443 6.13 5.90 25.03
CA ALA A 443 7.11 6.51 25.92
C ALA A 443 7.15 8.03 25.79
N VAL A 444 7.34 8.73 26.92
CA VAL A 444 7.51 10.19 26.99
C VAL A 444 8.99 10.51 27.15
N ARG A 445 9.54 11.32 26.24
CA ARG A 445 10.87 11.92 26.37
C ARG A 445 10.78 13.07 27.37
N ARG A 446 11.64 13.07 28.39
CA ARG A 446 11.75 14.14 29.39
C ARG A 446 13.02 14.96 29.12
N PRO A 447 12.95 16.06 28.37
CA PRO A 447 14.10 16.96 28.19
C PRO A 447 14.47 17.63 29.52
N ARG A 448 15.68 18.21 29.57
CA ARG A 448 16.19 18.93 30.76
C ARG A 448 15.46 20.24 31.01
N GLU A 449 15.06 20.93 29.94
CA GLU A 449 14.31 22.18 29.98
C GLU A 449 12.86 21.91 29.55
N ARG A 450 11.89 22.44 30.32
CA ARG A 450 10.47 22.32 30.01
C ARG A 450 9.98 23.62 29.39
N ILE A 451 9.52 23.54 28.14
CA ILE A 451 8.79 24.63 27.49
C ILE A 451 7.30 24.56 27.82
N ARG A 452 6.64 25.71 27.96
CA ARG A 452 5.19 25.85 28.14
C ARG A 452 4.55 26.31 26.83
N VAL A 453 3.57 25.55 26.35
CA VAL A 453 2.92 25.81 25.06
C VAL A 453 1.40 25.88 25.23
N ALA A 454 0.80 26.96 24.75
CA ALA A 454 -0.65 27.07 24.63
C ALA A 454 -1.10 26.57 23.25
N VAL A 455 -2.13 25.74 23.22
CA VAL A 455 -2.78 25.26 22.00
C VAL A 455 -4.21 25.79 21.99
N VAL A 456 -4.52 26.67 21.04
CA VAL A 456 -5.85 27.28 20.93
C VAL A 456 -6.70 26.50 19.94
N GLY A 457 -7.72 25.80 20.45
CA GLY A 457 -8.63 24.94 19.70
C GLY A 457 -8.28 23.46 19.82
N SER A 458 -9.29 22.64 20.08
CA SER A 458 -9.14 21.19 20.29
C SER A 458 -9.51 20.35 19.06
N GLY A 459 -9.48 20.94 17.87
CA GLY A 459 -9.66 20.22 16.61
C GLY A 459 -8.49 19.27 16.29
N PRO A 460 -8.51 18.59 15.13
CA PRO A 460 -7.48 17.62 14.75
C PRO A 460 -6.05 18.18 14.80
N ALA A 461 -5.85 19.42 14.35
CA ALA A 461 -4.54 20.08 14.41
C ALA A 461 -4.07 20.29 15.85
N GLY A 462 -4.94 20.80 16.72
CA GLY A 462 -4.63 21.03 18.13
C GLY A 462 -4.32 19.74 18.88
N LEU A 463 -5.14 18.70 18.72
CA LEU A 463 -4.93 17.39 19.32
C LEU A 463 -3.61 16.75 18.84
N ALA A 464 -3.29 16.85 17.55
CA ALA A 464 -2.05 16.32 16.98
C ALA A 464 -0.81 17.06 17.52
N CYS A 465 -0.88 18.38 17.60
CA CYS A 465 0.19 19.22 18.14
C CYS A 465 0.43 18.92 19.63
N ALA A 466 -0.65 18.87 20.42
CA ALA A 466 -0.58 18.58 21.84
C ALA A 466 -0.03 17.18 22.15
N ASP A 467 -0.49 16.13 21.43
CA ASP A 467 0.05 14.77 21.58
C ASP A 467 1.56 14.75 21.29
N ALA A 468 1.99 15.43 20.22
CA ALA A 468 3.41 15.50 19.87
C ALA A 468 4.24 16.25 20.92
N LEU A 469 3.83 17.44 21.32
CA LEU A 469 4.54 18.27 22.30
C LEU A 469 4.64 17.59 23.67
N ALA A 470 3.54 17.02 24.17
CA ALA A 470 3.48 16.37 25.48
C ALA A 470 4.43 15.16 25.55
N ARG A 471 4.52 14.38 24.46
CA ARG A 471 5.44 13.23 24.37
C ARG A 471 6.91 13.62 24.32
N PHE A 472 7.21 14.86 23.95
CA PHE A 472 8.54 15.45 24.05
C PHE A 472 8.73 16.28 25.33
N GLY A 473 7.82 16.14 26.30
CA GLY A 473 7.97 16.66 27.66
C GLY A 473 7.70 18.16 27.82
N ALA A 474 7.11 18.80 26.81
CA ALA A 474 6.55 20.14 26.94
C ALA A 474 5.35 20.14 27.91
N THR A 475 5.14 21.25 28.61
CA THR A 475 3.92 21.51 29.36
C THR A 475 2.91 22.11 28.39
N VAL A 476 1.82 21.41 28.13
CA VAL A 476 0.84 21.82 27.11
C VAL A 476 -0.50 22.12 27.76
N GLU A 477 -1.08 23.26 27.39
CA GLU A 477 -2.42 23.67 27.81
C GLU A 477 -3.30 23.86 26.56
N ILE A 478 -4.43 23.15 26.46
CA ILE A 478 -5.39 23.30 25.38
C ILE A 478 -6.54 24.18 25.84
N PHE A 479 -6.81 25.24 25.08
CA PHE A 479 -7.96 26.13 25.28
C PHE A 479 -9.03 25.84 24.23
N GLU A 480 -10.19 25.36 24.66
CA GLU A 480 -11.34 25.07 23.81
C GLU A 480 -12.52 25.96 24.21
N LYS A 481 -13.07 26.70 23.25
CA LYS A 481 -14.17 27.65 23.48
C LYS A 481 -15.49 26.93 23.80
N ARG A 482 -15.66 25.68 23.35
CA ARG A 482 -16.87 24.88 23.56
C ARG A 482 -16.75 24.00 24.81
N SER A 483 -17.88 23.47 25.29
CA SER A 483 -17.93 22.57 26.45
C SER A 483 -17.26 21.21 26.20
N ASN A 484 -17.20 20.76 24.95
CA ASN A 484 -16.63 19.47 24.57
C ASN A 484 -15.46 19.63 23.60
N PHE A 485 -14.42 18.82 23.81
CA PHE A 485 -13.22 18.76 22.97
C PHE A 485 -13.45 18.04 21.63
N GLY A 486 -12.55 18.27 20.67
CA GLY A 486 -12.53 17.62 19.34
C GLY A 486 -12.85 18.55 18.18
N GLY A 487 -13.25 19.80 18.45
CA GLY A 487 -13.67 20.76 17.41
C GLY A 487 -14.72 20.17 16.47
N MET A 488 -14.55 20.37 15.15
CA MET A 488 -15.49 19.85 14.15
C MET A 488 -15.61 18.31 14.13
N LEU A 489 -14.69 17.55 14.71
CA LEU A 489 -14.85 16.10 14.87
C LEU A 489 -16.01 15.75 15.81
N SER A 490 -16.23 16.59 16.83
CA SER A 490 -17.27 16.41 17.86
C SER A 490 -18.54 17.21 17.56
N HIS A 491 -18.42 18.32 16.82
CA HIS A 491 -19.53 19.25 16.62
C HIS A 491 -20.04 19.29 15.18
N GLY A 492 -19.17 19.07 14.20
CA GLY A 492 -19.51 19.19 12.78
C GLY A 492 -19.68 17.86 12.05
N MET A 493 -19.29 16.75 12.66
CA MET A 493 -19.39 15.41 12.07
C MET A 493 -20.38 14.56 12.87
N PRO A 494 -21.29 13.83 12.20
CA PRO A 494 -22.29 13.04 12.89
C PRO A 494 -21.69 11.76 13.54
N PRO A 495 -22.30 11.24 14.62
CA PRO A 495 -21.76 10.10 15.38
C PRO A 495 -21.57 8.82 14.57
N PHE A 496 -22.39 8.60 13.53
CA PHE A 496 -22.27 7.43 12.65
C PHE A 496 -21.00 7.45 11.78
N LYS A 497 -20.36 8.62 11.62
CA LYS A 497 -19.11 8.80 10.87
C LYS A 497 -17.92 8.97 11.80
N MET A 498 -18.11 9.72 12.90
CA MET A 498 -17.12 9.92 13.95
C MET A 498 -17.72 9.61 15.32
N PRO A 499 -17.49 8.39 15.86
CA PRO A 499 -17.97 8.02 17.18
C PRO A 499 -17.41 8.96 18.25
N ARG A 500 -18.29 9.48 19.11
CA ARG A 500 -17.91 10.40 20.20
C ARG A 500 -16.92 9.74 21.17
N GLU A 501 -17.04 8.43 21.35
CA GLU A 501 -16.15 7.62 22.18
C GLU A 501 -14.69 7.65 21.68
N THR A 502 -14.46 7.66 20.37
CA THR A 502 -13.10 7.75 19.80
C THR A 502 -12.41 9.05 20.20
N ILE A 503 -13.15 10.17 20.16
CA ILE A 503 -12.62 11.46 20.59
C ILE A 503 -12.39 11.48 22.11
N ALA A 504 -13.34 10.97 22.89
CA ALA A 504 -13.20 10.89 24.34
C ALA A 504 -11.96 10.07 24.75
N LYS A 505 -11.70 8.93 24.11
CA LYS A 505 -10.48 8.12 24.33
C LYS A 505 -9.20 8.90 24.02
N ARG A 506 -9.17 9.66 22.92
CA ARG A 506 -8.02 10.48 22.57
C ARG A 506 -7.78 11.61 23.59
N VAL A 507 -8.84 12.28 24.04
CA VAL A 507 -8.74 13.35 25.04
C VAL A 507 -8.24 12.78 26.38
N ALA A 508 -8.80 11.66 26.82
CA ALA A 508 -8.33 10.96 28.02
C ALA A 508 -6.85 10.53 27.91
N ALA A 509 -6.39 10.14 26.72
CA ALA A 509 -4.99 9.82 26.48
C ALA A 509 -4.07 11.06 26.60
N LEU A 510 -4.53 12.25 26.20
CA LEU A 510 -3.79 13.51 26.38
C LEU A 510 -3.73 13.95 27.85
N GLU A 511 -4.85 13.86 28.56
CA GLU A 511 -4.91 14.15 29.99
C GLU A 511 -3.97 13.21 30.77
N ALA A 512 -3.96 11.92 30.39
CA ALA A 512 -3.02 10.92 30.90
C ALA A 512 -1.53 11.23 30.63
N LEU A 513 -1.22 12.06 29.63
CA LEU A 513 0.13 12.57 29.34
C LEU A 513 0.46 13.84 30.13
N GLY A 514 -0.49 14.39 30.89
CA GLY A 514 -0.34 15.63 31.66
C GLY A 514 -0.67 16.90 30.88
N VAL A 515 -1.38 16.79 29.77
CA VAL A 515 -1.92 17.97 29.06
C VAL A 515 -3.05 18.58 29.89
N VAL A 516 -2.99 19.88 30.14
CA VAL A 516 -4.05 20.62 30.85
C VAL A 516 -5.12 21.00 29.84
N LEU A 517 -6.39 20.73 30.18
CA LEU A 517 -7.52 20.85 29.28
C LEU A 517 -8.52 21.89 29.81
N HIS A 518 -8.68 23.00 29.10
CA HIS A 518 -9.58 24.10 29.46
C HIS A 518 -10.77 24.17 28.50
N ALA A 519 -11.89 23.53 28.86
CA ALA A 519 -13.14 23.60 28.10
C ALA A 519 -13.94 24.88 28.42
N GLY A 520 -14.82 25.29 27.50
CA GLY A 520 -15.67 26.49 27.66
C GLY A 520 -14.90 27.80 27.82
N THR A 521 -13.62 27.81 27.46
CA THR A 521 -12.70 28.91 27.74
C THR A 521 -12.41 29.69 26.47
N ASP A 522 -12.81 30.97 26.46
CA ASP A 522 -12.41 31.88 25.40
C ASP A 522 -10.88 32.06 25.41
N ALA A 523 -10.27 31.91 24.25
CA ALA A 523 -8.81 31.95 24.12
C ALA A 523 -8.20 33.29 24.57
N ALA A 524 -8.90 34.42 24.39
CA ALA A 524 -8.39 35.71 24.85
C ALA A 524 -8.31 35.77 26.38
N LYS A 525 -9.29 35.16 27.07
CA LYS A 525 -9.27 35.02 28.53
C LYS A 525 -8.21 34.03 28.99
N GLY A 526 -8.13 32.87 28.33
CA GLY A 526 -7.16 31.82 28.68
C GLY A 526 -5.70 32.24 28.48
N LEU A 527 -5.44 33.11 27.50
CA LEU A 527 -4.12 33.70 27.25
C LEU A 527 -3.87 34.98 28.08
N GLU A 528 -4.79 35.38 28.96
CA GLU A 528 -4.69 36.58 29.80
C GLU A 528 -4.45 37.87 28.99
N LEU A 529 -5.12 38.03 27.84
CA LEU A 529 -5.03 39.24 27.03
C LEU A 529 -5.74 40.40 27.74
N SER A 530 -5.01 41.46 28.05
CA SER A 530 -5.58 42.68 28.66
C SER A 530 -6.43 43.46 27.66
N SER A 531 -7.51 44.11 28.11
CA SER A 531 -8.36 44.96 27.27
C SER A 531 -7.58 46.09 26.59
N ASP A 532 -6.52 46.58 27.24
CA ASP A 532 -5.68 47.69 26.75
C ASP A 532 -4.70 47.24 25.66
N SER A 533 -4.39 45.94 25.58
CA SER A 533 -3.57 45.34 24.52
C SER A 533 -4.33 45.03 23.22
N CYS A 534 -5.64 45.25 23.20
CA CYS A 534 -6.52 44.95 22.07
C CYS A 534 -6.80 46.16 21.16
N ASP A 535 -6.23 47.34 21.44
CA ASP A 535 -6.31 48.49 20.53
C ASP A 535 -5.30 48.32 19.38
N PRO A 536 -5.78 48.09 18.13
CA PRO A 536 -4.92 47.90 16.96
C PRO A 536 -4.07 49.13 16.61
N ASN A 537 -4.34 50.31 17.21
CA ASN A 537 -3.59 51.55 16.99
C ASN A 537 -2.54 51.84 18.07
N THR A 538 -2.34 50.95 19.07
CA THR A 538 -1.35 51.19 20.13
C THR A 538 0.09 51.07 19.58
N PRO A 539 0.89 52.15 19.59
CA PRO A 539 2.28 52.09 19.12
C PRO A 539 3.15 51.38 20.16
N GLY A 540 3.51 50.11 19.90
CA GLY A 540 4.36 49.32 20.81
C GLY A 540 4.17 47.79 20.77
N ALA A 541 3.10 47.30 20.12
CA ALA A 541 2.78 45.86 19.97
C ALA A 541 3.81 45.04 19.17
N THR A 542 4.84 45.68 18.61
CA THR A 542 5.91 45.08 17.81
C THR A 542 7.15 44.66 18.61
N THR A 543 7.21 44.93 19.91
CA THR A 543 8.33 44.46 20.74
C THR A 543 8.21 42.94 20.97
N PRO A 544 9.25 42.12 20.80
CA PRO A 544 9.21 40.70 21.14
C PRO A 544 9.20 40.57 22.67
N LEU A 545 8.04 40.79 23.29
CA LEU A 545 7.82 40.43 24.68
C LEU A 545 7.90 38.91 24.78
N ARG A 546 9.03 38.44 25.31
CA ARG A 546 9.08 37.16 26.02
C ARG A 546 8.87 37.45 27.50
N PRO A 547 8.02 36.70 28.21
CA PRO A 547 7.17 35.62 27.69
C PRO A 547 5.96 36.14 26.89
N LEU A 548 5.35 35.26 26.08
CA LEU A 548 4.07 35.53 25.43
C LEU A 548 2.95 35.66 26.49
N PRO A 549 1.76 36.20 26.14
CA PRO A 549 0.64 36.30 27.08
C PRO A 549 0.36 34.98 27.81
N GLY A 550 -0.01 35.04 29.10
CA GLY A 550 -0.17 33.86 29.97
C GLY A 550 1.13 33.17 30.41
N GLY A 551 2.29 33.77 30.10
CA GLY A 551 3.59 33.20 30.46
C GLY A 551 3.99 31.98 29.62
N PHE A 552 3.46 31.86 28.40
CA PHE A 552 3.78 30.78 27.47
C PHE A 552 5.05 31.10 26.67
N ASP A 553 5.80 30.06 26.34
CA ASP A 553 6.96 30.14 25.45
C ASP A 553 6.52 30.16 23.98
N ALA A 554 5.47 29.38 23.65
CA ALA A 554 4.89 29.31 22.32
C ALA A 554 3.36 29.21 22.36
N ILE A 555 2.71 29.72 21.30
CA ILE A 555 1.26 29.60 21.09
C ILE A 555 1.02 28.94 19.73
N PHE A 556 0.18 27.90 19.68
CA PHE A 556 -0.29 27.28 18.45
C PHE A 556 -1.77 27.56 18.21
N LEU A 557 -2.08 28.26 17.10
CA LEU A 557 -3.42 28.64 16.69
C LEU A 557 -4.05 27.56 15.80
N ALA A 558 -5.04 26.85 16.34
CA ALA A 558 -5.75 25.74 15.71
C ALA A 558 -7.29 25.85 15.84
N PHE A 559 -7.81 27.08 15.83
CA PHE A 559 -9.23 27.39 16.04
C PHE A 559 -10.15 27.08 14.83
N GLY A 560 -9.58 26.62 13.71
CA GLY A 560 -10.31 26.12 12.55
C GLY A 560 -11.08 27.19 11.73
N ALA A 561 -11.98 26.72 10.87
CA ALA A 561 -12.90 27.53 10.08
C ALA A 561 -14.34 27.06 10.35
N GLU A 562 -15.06 27.76 11.22
CA GLU A 562 -16.37 27.31 11.72
C GLU A 562 -17.55 28.17 11.24
N ALA A 563 -17.30 29.33 10.62
CA ALA A 563 -18.39 30.20 10.17
C ALA A 563 -19.05 29.57 8.94
N PRO A 564 -20.38 29.31 8.92
CA PRO A 564 -21.06 28.81 7.73
C PRO A 564 -20.84 29.76 6.55
N ALA A 565 -20.56 29.20 5.38
CA ALA A 565 -20.55 29.98 4.16
C ALA A 565 -22.01 30.29 3.76
N PRO A 566 -22.40 31.56 3.58
CA PRO A 566 -23.71 31.87 3.03
C PRO A 566 -23.83 31.43 1.56
N LEU A 567 -25.06 31.10 1.17
CA LEU A 567 -25.52 30.96 -0.21
C LEU A 567 -25.46 32.30 -0.94
N GLY A 568 -25.70 33.40 -0.23
CA GLY A 568 -25.68 34.76 -0.78
C GLY A 568 -26.95 35.13 -1.52
N LEU A 569 -28.10 34.61 -1.07
CA LEU A 569 -29.42 34.78 -1.68
C LEU A 569 -30.34 35.57 -0.74
N ALA A 570 -31.30 36.32 -1.29
CA ALA A 570 -32.08 37.32 -0.55
C ALA A 570 -32.88 36.71 0.62
N HIS A 571 -33.48 35.54 0.43
CA HIS A 571 -34.31 34.86 1.42
C HIS A 571 -33.56 33.76 2.22
N GLU A 572 -32.24 33.85 2.32
CA GLU A 572 -31.43 32.89 3.10
C GLU A 572 -31.76 32.91 4.62
N GLY A 573 -32.37 33.99 5.11
CA GLY A 573 -32.85 34.13 6.49
C GLY A 573 -34.31 33.74 6.72
N ALA A 574 -35.01 33.20 5.72
CA ALA A 574 -36.42 32.80 5.84
C ALA A 574 -36.63 31.67 6.85
N GLU A 575 -37.80 31.62 7.49
CA GLU A 575 -38.16 30.55 8.42
C GLU A 575 -38.19 29.20 7.68
N GLY A 576 -37.39 28.23 8.13
CA GLY A 576 -37.25 26.93 7.46
C GLY A 576 -36.01 26.78 6.58
N VAL A 577 -35.22 27.85 6.39
CA VAL A 577 -33.85 27.76 5.88
C VAL A 577 -32.88 27.55 7.05
N LEU A 578 -32.16 26.43 7.03
CA LEU A 578 -31.26 26.00 8.08
C LEU A 578 -29.82 25.99 7.58
N SER A 579 -28.85 26.26 8.46
CA SER A 579 -27.46 25.95 8.14
C SER A 579 -27.19 24.45 8.39
N ALA A 580 -26.37 23.82 7.55
CA ALA A 580 -25.95 22.44 7.78
C ALA A 580 -25.19 22.29 9.11
N LYS A 581 -24.51 23.34 9.56
CA LYS A 581 -23.84 23.39 10.87
C LYS A 581 -24.84 23.21 11.99
N ASP A 582 -25.94 23.96 11.99
CA ASP A 582 -26.93 23.91 13.06
C ASP A 582 -27.64 22.56 13.09
N LEU A 583 -27.99 22.02 11.91
CA LEU A 583 -28.56 20.68 11.80
C LEU A 583 -27.62 19.59 12.34
N LEU A 584 -26.33 19.66 12.04
CA LEU A 584 -25.36 18.64 12.49
C LEU A 584 -25.01 18.77 13.98
N GLU A 585 -25.02 19.99 14.52
CA GLU A 585 -24.77 20.26 15.94
C GLU A 585 -25.97 19.86 16.81
N ARG A 586 -27.18 20.18 16.35
CA ARG A 586 -28.44 20.01 17.10
C ARG A 586 -29.55 19.47 16.20
N PRO A 587 -29.46 18.20 15.77
CA PRO A 587 -30.38 17.63 14.79
C PRO A 587 -31.85 17.64 15.26
N SER A 588 -32.08 17.38 16.54
CA SER A 588 -33.41 17.34 17.13
C SER A 588 -34.12 18.72 17.15
N ASP A 589 -33.36 19.83 17.10
CA ASP A 589 -33.93 21.18 17.06
C ASP A 589 -34.56 21.49 15.68
N ALA A 590 -34.17 20.75 14.62
CA ALA A 590 -34.56 21.05 13.25
C ALA A 590 -35.98 20.59 12.86
N SER A 591 -36.61 19.72 13.66
CA SER A 591 -37.99 19.23 13.46
C SER A 591 -38.27 18.78 12.01
N LEU A 592 -37.55 17.76 11.54
CA LEU A 592 -37.60 17.32 10.14
C LEU A 592 -38.60 16.19 9.84
N THR A 593 -39.27 15.66 10.86
CA THR A 593 -40.12 14.46 10.74
C THR A 593 -41.25 14.64 9.75
N GLY A 594 -41.34 13.74 8.76
CA GLY A 594 -42.39 13.76 7.74
C GLY A 594 -42.18 14.82 6.64
N LEU A 595 -41.12 15.63 6.71
CA LEU A 595 -40.90 16.74 5.80
C LEU A 595 -40.09 16.35 4.55
N ARG A 596 -40.26 17.12 3.49
CA ARG A 596 -39.40 17.17 2.31
C ARG A 596 -38.30 18.20 2.53
N VAL A 597 -37.06 17.74 2.51
CA VAL A 597 -35.87 18.55 2.82
C VAL A 597 -34.96 18.64 1.59
N LEU A 598 -34.61 19.86 1.19
CA LEU A 598 -33.57 20.12 0.18
C LEU A 598 -32.25 20.45 0.87
N ILE A 599 -31.16 19.86 0.39
CA ILE A 599 -29.81 20.17 0.86
C ILE A 599 -29.05 20.84 -0.29
N ALA A 600 -28.65 22.09 -0.13
CA ALA A 600 -27.84 22.81 -1.11
C ALA A 600 -26.34 22.55 -0.87
N GLY A 601 -25.71 21.73 -1.71
CA GLY A 601 -24.27 21.45 -1.63
C GLY A 601 -23.87 20.07 -2.16
N GLY A 602 -22.59 19.91 -2.49
CA GLY A 602 -22.02 18.64 -3.02
C GLY A 602 -20.77 18.15 -2.31
N GLY A 603 -20.51 18.66 -1.09
CA GLY A 603 -19.39 18.26 -0.24
C GLY A 603 -19.81 17.38 0.94
N ASP A 604 -18.84 16.97 1.76
CA ASP A 604 -19.09 16.05 2.89
C ASP A 604 -20.11 16.60 3.89
N THR A 605 -20.08 17.90 4.19
CA THR A 605 -21.06 18.56 5.05
C THR A 605 -22.50 18.40 4.53
N ALA A 606 -22.70 18.50 3.21
CA ALA A 606 -24.02 18.34 2.60
C ALA A 606 -24.49 16.88 2.68
N VAL A 607 -23.60 15.91 2.43
CA VAL A 607 -23.95 14.49 2.51
C VAL A 607 -24.20 14.06 3.96
N ASP A 608 -23.39 14.53 4.91
CA ASP A 608 -23.57 14.28 6.33
C ASP A 608 -24.89 14.89 6.84
N ALA A 609 -25.24 16.10 6.38
CA ALA A 609 -26.52 16.74 6.66
C ALA A 609 -27.70 15.94 6.06
N ALA A 610 -27.58 15.46 4.82
CA ALA A 610 -28.62 14.67 4.17
C ALA A 610 -28.91 13.35 4.91
N ARG A 611 -27.83 12.64 5.27
CA ARG A 611 -27.90 11.38 6.04
C ARG A 611 -28.40 11.59 7.46
N THR A 612 -28.16 12.77 8.05
CA THR A 612 -28.72 13.16 9.34
C THR A 612 -30.21 13.45 9.19
N ALA A 613 -30.62 14.24 8.19
CA ALA A 613 -32.02 14.56 7.93
C ALA A 613 -32.90 13.31 7.73
N ILE A 614 -32.42 12.31 6.97
CA ILE A 614 -33.13 11.02 6.83
C ILE A 614 -33.29 10.32 8.18
N ARG A 615 -32.25 10.29 9.02
CA ARG A 615 -32.30 9.64 10.34
C ARG A 615 -33.21 10.36 11.34
N GLU A 616 -33.37 11.67 11.20
CA GLU A 616 -34.34 12.46 11.98
C GLU A 616 -35.79 12.32 11.47
N GLY A 617 -36.02 11.44 10.49
CA GLY A 617 -37.36 11.06 10.04
C GLY A 617 -37.93 11.92 8.90
N ALA A 618 -37.08 12.64 8.16
CA ALA A 618 -37.53 13.31 6.93
C ALA A 618 -38.15 12.29 5.95
N ALA A 619 -39.30 12.64 5.38
CA ALA A 619 -40.01 11.78 4.43
C ALA A 619 -39.28 11.70 3.08
N GLN A 620 -38.62 12.79 2.69
CA GLN A 620 -37.81 12.86 1.47
C GLN A 620 -36.64 13.81 1.67
N VAL A 621 -35.45 13.37 1.26
CA VAL A 621 -34.25 14.22 1.28
C VAL A 621 -33.64 14.26 -0.12
N ILE A 622 -33.46 15.47 -0.65
CA ILE A 622 -32.88 15.71 -1.97
C ILE A 622 -31.64 16.60 -1.81
N VAL A 623 -30.50 16.12 -2.31
CA VAL A 623 -29.26 16.91 -2.39
C VAL A 623 -29.16 17.57 -3.75
N LEU A 624 -29.03 18.90 -3.76
CA LEU A 624 -28.81 19.72 -4.93
C LEU A 624 -27.31 20.03 -5.06
N SER A 625 -26.66 19.44 -6.06
CA SER A 625 -25.25 19.66 -6.34
C SER A 625 -25.08 20.34 -7.68
N ARG A 626 -24.43 21.51 -7.72
CA ARG A 626 -24.05 22.18 -8.97
C ARG A 626 -22.98 21.43 -9.79
N SER A 627 -22.31 20.44 -9.20
CA SER A 627 -21.29 19.64 -9.86
C SER A 627 -21.88 18.30 -10.34
N PRO A 628 -21.38 17.74 -11.46
CA PRO A 628 -21.80 16.43 -11.91
C PRO A 628 -21.39 15.35 -10.91
N ARG A 629 -22.10 14.22 -10.93
CA ARG A 629 -21.98 13.12 -9.95
C ARG A 629 -20.53 12.64 -9.75
N ASN A 630 -19.75 12.56 -10.82
CA ASN A 630 -18.35 12.12 -10.82
C ASN A 630 -17.34 13.17 -10.31
N ARG A 631 -17.77 14.42 -10.12
CA ARG A 631 -16.95 15.54 -9.61
C ARG A 631 -17.46 16.08 -8.28
N MET A 632 -18.44 15.41 -7.66
CA MET A 632 -18.83 15.73 -6.29
C MET A 632 -17.60 15.68 -5.37
N ARG A 633 -17.54 16.63 -4.44
CA ARG A 633 -16.42 16.73 -3.50
C ARG A 633 -16.53 15.73 -2.37
N ALA A 634 -17.78 15.36 -2.03
CA ALA A 634 -18.07 14.39 -1.00
C ALA A 634 -17.41 13.03 -1.29
N HIS A 635 -17.09 12.30 -0.23
CA HIS A 635 -16.57 10.95 -0.31
C HIS A 635 -17.51 10.03 -1.10
N ALA A 636 -16.95 9.29 -2.07
CA ALA A 636 -17.76 8.43 -2.94
C ALA A 636 -18.52 7.37 -2.14
N ARG A 637 -17.87 6.81 -1.10
CA ARG A 637 -18.48 5.89 -0.14
C ARG A 637 -19.69 6.53 0.55
N ASP A 638 -19.54 7.74 1.07
CA ASP A 638 -20.60 8.38 1.86
C ASP A 638 -21.79 8.77 0.99
N VAL A 639 -21.56 9.11 -0.29
CA VAL A 639 -22.65 9.31 -1.26
C VAL A 639 -23.40 8.00 -1.53
N LEU A 640 -22.69 6.88 -1.73
CA LEU A 640 -23.33 5.58 -1.92
C LEU A 640 -24.14 5.13 -0.69
N LEU A 641 -23.64 5.39 0.51
CA LEU A 641 -24.37 5.13 1.76
C LEU A 641 -25.61 6.01 1.88
N ALA A 642 -25.52 7.29 1.49
CA ALA A 642 -26.67 8.20 1.47
C ALA A 642 -27.75 7.72 0.48
N GLU A 643 -27.36 7.30 -0.72
CA GLU A 643 -28.28 6.73 -1.72
C GLU A 643 -28.96 5.46 -1.20
N ALA A 644 -28.20 4.58 -0.52
CA ALA A 644 -28.74 3.36 0.11
C ALA A 644 -29.72 3.67 1.26
N GLU A 645 -29.56 4.81 1.94
CA GLU A 645 -30.47 5.32 2.97
C GLU A 645 -31.72 6.03 2.38
N GLY A 646 -31.78 6.22 1.05
CA GLY A 646 -32.92 6.84 0.36
C GLY A 646 -32.73 8.32 -0.01
N VAL A 647 -31.52 8.88 0.15
CA VAL A 647 -31.21 10.25 -0.29
C VAL A 647 -31.18 10.30 -1.83
N ARG A 648 -31.92 11.25 -2.41
CA ARG A 648 -31.87 11.51 -3.86
C ARG A 648 -30.84 12.59 -4.18
N PHE A 649 -30.03 12.39 -5.22
CA PHE A 649 -29.07 13.39 -5.70
C PHE A 649 -29.54 13.99 -7.02
N LEU A 650 -29.71 15.30 -7.07
CA LEU A 650 -29.88 16.07 -8.30
C LEU A 650 -28.56 16.81 -8.59
N CYS A 651 -27.82 16.29 -9.55
CA CYS A 651 -26.50 16.81 -9.94
C CYS A 651 -26.63 17.74 -11.13
N GLU A 652 -25.78 18.76 -11.19
CA GLU A 652 -25.88 19.88 -12.14
C GLU A 652 -27.11 20.77 -11.88
N TYR A 653 -27.54 20.82 -10.60
CA TYR A 653 -28.60 21.68 -10.09
C TYR A 653 -27.97 22.74 -9.19
N GLU A 654 -27.99 24.01 -9.62
CA GLU A 654 -27.50 25.15 -8.85
C GLU A 654 -28.68 25.96 -8.30
N VAL A 655 -28.76 26.16 -6.99
CA VAL A 655 -29.78 27.02 -6.37
C VAL A 655 -29.53 28.46 -6.82
N ALA A 656 -30.48 29.02 -7.58
CA ALA A 656 -30.42 30.36 -8.14
C ALA A 656 -31.18 31.38 -7.30
N ASP A 657 -32.30 30.96 -6.70
CA ASP A 657 -33.07 31.79 -5.76
C ASP A 657 -33.78 30.94 -4.69
N ILE A 658 -34.10 31.57 -3.56
CA ILE A 658 -34.88 31.00 -2.47
C ILE A 658 -36.23 31.71 -2.46
N LEU A 659 -37.33 30.96 -2.54
CA LEU A 659 -38.68 31.49 -2.54
C LEU A 659 -39.29 31.34 -1.15
N ALA A 660 -39.84 32.44 -0.63
CA ALA A 660 -40.55 32.49 0.63
C ALA A 660 -41.98 33.00 0.41
N ASP A 661 -42.91 32.55 1.26
CA ASP A 661 -44.30 33.02 1.26
C ASP A 661 -44.44 34.44 1.84
N GLU A 662 -45.67 34.95 1.87
CA GLU A 662 -45.97 36.29 2.41
C GLU A 662 -45.64 36.42 3.91
N ASP A 663 -45.60 35.30 4.64
CA ASP A 663 -45.25 35.23 6.06
C ASP A 663 -43.73 35.07 6.28
N GLY A 664 -42.94 34.99 5.21
CA GLY A 664 -41.48 34.83 5.26
C GLY A 664 -41.01 33.40 5.55
N ARG A 665 -41.86 32.39 5.32
CA ARG A 665 -41.52 30.96 5.44
C ARG A 665 -41.03 30.42 4.11
N PHE A 666 -40.04 29.53 4.17
CA PHE A 666 -39.50 28.84 3.00
C PHE A 666 -40.57 27.96 2.32
N GLU A 667 -40.73 28.12 1.01
CA GLU A 667 -41.70 27.36 0.19
C GLU A 667 -41.00 26.52 -0.89
N ALA A 668 -40.00 27.09 -1.56
CA ALA A 668 -39.36 26.46 -2.71
C ALA A 668 -37.99 27.09 -3.02
N VAL A 669 -37.25 26.44 -3.90
CA VAL A 669 -36.06 27.02 -4.55
C VAL A 669 -36.26 27.08 -6.07
N GLU A 670 -35.70 28.11 -6.69
CA GLU A 670 -35.44 28.10 -8.12
C GLU A 670 -34.04 27.52 -8.35
N VAL A 671 -33.93 26.53 -9.23
CA VAL A 671 -32.68 25.89 -9.59
C VAL A 671 -32.37 26.13 -11.07
N ARG A 672 -31.10 26.41 -11.35
CA ARG A 672 -30.55 26.43 -12.70
C ARG A 672 -30.00 25.05 -13.04
N THR A 673 -30.47 24.49 -14.15
CA THR A 673 -30.02 23.23 -14.74
C THR A 673 -29.50 23.49 -16.16
N PRO A 674 -28.86 22.50 -16.81
CA PRO A 674 -28.49 22.61 -18.23
C PRO A 674 -29.68 22.86 -19.17
N GLU A 675 -30.88 22.42 -18.80
CA GLU A 675 -32.11 22.52 -19.59
C GLU A 675 -32.89 23.82 -19.35
N GLY A 676 -32.57 24.58 -18.31
CA GLY A 676 -33.23 25.84 -17.99
C GLY A 676 -33.31 26.13 -16.49
N THR A 677 -34.37 26.83 -16.09
CA THR A 677 -34.67 27.08 -14.67
C THR A 677 -35.91 26.27 -14.29
N GLU A 678 -35.87 25.61 -13.14
CA GLU A 678 -36.95 24.79 -12.59
C GLU A 678 -37.26 25.24 -11.15
N ARG A 679 -38.53 25.14 -10.73
CA ARG A 679 -38.95 25.37 -9.34
C ARG A 679 -39.07 24.02 -8.61
N ILE A 680 -38.43 23.91 -7.46
CA ILE A 680 -38.49 22.71 -6.60
C ILE A 680 -39.05 23.11 -5.23
N GLU A 681 -40.26 22.65 -4.94
CA GLU A 681 -40.95 22.88 -3.65
C GLU A 681 -40.40 21.97 -2.54
N ALA A 682 -40.37 22.46 -1.31
CA ALA A 682 -39.99 21.68 -0.14
C ALA A 682 -40.33 22.40 1.16
N ASP A 683 -40.36 21.67 2.27
CA ASP A 683 -40.68 22.24 3.58
C ASP A 683 -39.46 22.89 4.26
N ARG A 684 -38.25 22.41 3.93
CA ARG A 684 -36.99 22.90 4.51
C ARG A 684 -35.87 22.97 3.47
N LEU A 685 -35.03 23.98 3.59
CA LEU A 685 -33.77 24.11 2.87
C LEU A 685 -32.62 24.05 3.87
N VAL A 686 -31.59 23.27 3.58
CA VAL A 686 -30.36 23.21 4.38
C VAL A 686 -29.17 23.67 3.55
N ALA A 687 -28.55 24.76 3.95
CA ALA A 687 -27.35 25.30 3.32
C ALA A 687 -26.10 24.51 3.74
N GLY A 688 -25.60 23.66 2.84
CA GLY A 688 -24.43 22.77 3.02
C GLY A 688 -23.21 23.17 2.19
N VAL A 689 -23.00 24.46 1.95
CA VAL A 689 -21.96 24.99 1.03
C VAL A 689 -20.57 25.17 1.66
N GLY A 690 -20.39 24.71 2.91
CA GLY A 690 -19.12 24.65 3.61
C GLY A 690 -18.91 25.78 4.60
N PHE A 691 -17.65 26.02 4.96
CA PHE A 691 -17.26 26.95 6.03
C PHE A 691 -16.22 27.96 5.56
N ARG A 692 -16.25 29.14 6.17
CA ARG A 692 -15.29 30.23 5.97
C ARG A 692 -14.41 30.42 7.21
N PRO A 693 -13.12 30.71 7.01
CA PRO A 693 -12.24 31.18 8.07
C PRO A 693 -12.78 32.47 8.67
N SER A 694 -12.75 32.56 9.99
CA SER A 694 -13.06 33.78 10.71
C SER A 694 -12.11 33.87 11.89
N ALA A 695 -10.94 34.48 11.64
CA ALA A 695 -9.97 34.76 12.70
C ALA A 695 -10.58 35.76 13.69
N PRO A 696 -10.66 35.41 14.98
CA PRO A 696 -11.13 36.34 16.01
C PRO A 696 -10.25 37.60 16.09
N ASP A 697 -10.81 38.72 16.53
CA ASP A 697 -10.10 40.01 16.60
C ASP A 697 -8.84 39.95 17.50
N TRP A 698 -8.88 39.15 18.57
CA TRP A 698 -7.74 38.95 19.46
C TRP A 698 -6.52 38.32 18.76
N VAL A 699 -6.70 37.62 17.63
CA VAL A 699 -5.59 37.08 16.83
C VAL A 699 -4.76 38.23 16.25
N ARG A 700 -5.42 39.31 15.81
CA ARG A 700 -4.71 40.52 15.34
C ARG A 700 -4.06 41.27 16.50
N ALA A 701 -4.69 41.29 17.67
CA ALA A 701 -4.11 41.86 18.88
C ALA A 701 -2.80 41.13 19.30
N LEU A 702 -2.65 39.85 18.97
CA LEU A 702 -1.39 39.10 19.13
C LEU A 702 -0.30 39.48 18.10
N GLY A 703 -0.58 40.43 17.19
CA GLY A 703 0.32 40.80 16.10
C GLY A 703 0.40 39.76 14.99
N VAL A 704 -0.62 38.91 14.85
CA VAL A 704 -0.69 37.89 13.80
C VAL A 704 -1.47 38.42 12.61
N GLU A 705 -0.86 38.33 11.43
CA GLU A 705 -1.49 38.77 10.18
C GLU A 705 -2.56 37.79 9.69
N THR A 706 -3.64 38.34 9.14
CA THR A 706 -4.70 37.59 8.47
C THR A 706 -4.82 37.98 7.00
N ASP A 707 -5.27 37.08 6.15
CA ASP A 707 -5.61 37.40 4.75
C ASP A 707 -7.02 38.03 4.64
N PRO A 708 -7.40 38.58 3.47
CA PRO A 708 -8.71 39.23 3.29
C PRO A 708 -9.93 38.32 3.49
N ILE A 709 -9.73 37.00 3.47
CA ILE A 709 -10.81 36.02 3.68
C ILE A 709 -10.78 35.40 5.08
N GLY A 710 -10.01 36.00 6.00
CA GLY A 710 -10.00 35.65 7.42
C GLY A 710 -9.08 34.50 7.81
N ARG A 711 -8.16 34.06 6.94
CA ARG A 711 -7.16 33.02 7.28
C ARG A 711 -5.94 33.61 7.96
N VAL A 712 -5.35 32.87 8.89
CA VAL A 712 -4.06 33.21 9.49
C VAL A 712 -2.95 33.02 8.45
N ARG A 713 -2.09 34.02 8.30
CA ARG A 713 -0.89 33.91 7.45
C ARG A 713 0.21 33.17 8.20
N ALA A 714 0.49 31.95 7.77
CA ALA A 714 1.59 31.15 8.27
C ALA A 714 2.33 30.43 7.14
N ARG A 715 3.66 30.39 7.22
CA ARG A 715 4.53 29.63 6.31
C ARG A 715 5.18 28.50 7.08
N ASN A 716 4.99 27.26 6.63
CA ASN A 716 5.47 26.06 7.34
C ASN A 716 5.07 26.11 8.83
N THR A 717 3.81 26.43 9.11
CA THR A 717 3.21 26.62 10.45
C THR A 717 3.73 27.80 11.28
N ARG A 718 4.73 28.55 10.83
CA ARG A 718 5.22 29.75 11.53
C ARG A 718 4.51 31.01 11.05
N THR A 719 4.00 31.83 11.96
CA THR A 719 3.46 33.15 11.63
C THR A 719 4.59 34.18 11.50
N ALA A 720 4.27 35.41 11.08
CA ALA A 720 5.22 36.52 11.10
C ALA A 720 5.66 36.90 12.54
N ARG A 721 4.86 36.55 13.55
CA ARG A 721 5.16 36.81 14.96
C ARG A 721 5.96 35.64 15.56
N PRO A 722 7.23 35.86 15.98
CA PRO A 722 8.03 34.80 16.60
C PRO A 722 7.35 34.20 17.85
N GLY A 723 7.42 32.88 17.99
CA GLY A 723 6.77 32.15 19.09
C GLY A 723 5.27 31.85 18.85
N ILE A 724 4.66 32.40 17.80
CA ILE A 724 3.27 32.07 17.42
C ILE A 724 3.25 31.27 16.12
N TYR A 725 2.57 30.12 16.19
CA TYR A 725 2.42 29.14 15.14
C TYR A 725 0.93 28.98 14.81
N ALA A 726 0.61 28.52 13.60
CA ALA A 726 -0.76 28.26 13.19
C ALA A 726 -0.84 27.10 12.21
N GLY A 727 -1.98 26.39 12.19
CA GLY A 727 -2.18 25.23 11.34
C GLY A 727 -3.63 24.78 11.20
N GLY A 728 -3.87 23.83 10.31
CA GLY A 728 -5.21 23.34 9.99
C GLY A 728 -6.05 24.38 9.28
N ASP A 729 -7.37 24.29 9.47
CA ASP A 729 -8.33 25.10 8.72
C ASP A 729 -8.22 26.60 9.01
N ALA A 730 -7.60 27.00 10.12
CA ALA A 730 -7.29 28.41 10.40
C ALA A 730 -6.32 29.02 9.36
N VAL A 731 -5.44 28.21 8.76
CA VAL A 731 -4.46 28.63 7.75
C VAL A 731 -4.92 28.27 6.34
N HIS A 732 -5.54 27.10 6.17
CA HIS A 732 -5.91 26.60 4.85
C HIS A 732 -7.32 27.00 4.40
N GLY A 733 -8.21 27.33 5.34
CA GLY A 733 -9.65 27.21 5.14
C GLY A 733 -10.11 25.75 5.21
N SER A 734 -11.40 25.51 4.97
CA SER A 734 -11.99 24.17 5.07
C SER A 734 -11.19 23.16 4.25
N SER A 735 -10.55 22.22 4.94
CA SER A 735 -9.60 21.25 4.37
C SER A 735 -9.81 19.86 4.96
N LEU A 736 -8.91 18.92 4.63
CA LEU A 736 -8.97 17.56 5.13
C LEU A 736 -8.45 17.47 6.57
N VAL A 737 -9.07 16.59 7.36
CA VAL A 737 -8.59 16.24 8.72
C VAL A 737 -7.12 15.80 8.69
N SER A 738 -6.70 15.04 7.67
CA SER A 738 -5.32 14.61 7.51
C SER A 738 -4.34 15.76 7.25
N THR A 739 -4.77 16.84 6.60
CA THR A 739 -3.97 18.07 6.45
C THR A 739 -3.79 18.76 7.80
N ALA A 740 -4.89 18.93 8.56
CA ALA A 740 -4.86 19.54 9.89
C ALA A 740 -3.96 18.78 10.87
N VAL A 741 -4.04 17.44 10.89
CA VAL A 741 -3.14 16.58 11.67
C VAL A 741 -1.69 16.75 11.22
N GLY A 742 -1.44 16.83 9.90
CA GLY A 742 -0.12 17.10 9.33
C GLY A 742 0.47 18.43 9.80
N ASP A 743 -0.34 19.50 9.82
CA ASP A 743 0.08 20.80 10.35
C ASP A 743 0.36 20.77 11.85
N GLY A 744 -0.50 20.12 12.64
CA GLY A 744 -0.27 19.99 14.07
C GLY A 744 1.07 19.33 14.39
N ARG A 745 1.42 18.27 13.66
CA ARG A 745 2.74 17.61 13.77
C ARG A 745 3.88 18.52 13.36
N ARG A 746 3.76 19.22 12.22
CA ARG A 746 4.79 20.17 11.75
C ARG A 746 4.98 21.34 12.70
N ALA A 747 3.89 21.84 13.30
CA ALA A 747 3.94 22.90 14.28
C ALA A 747 4.64 22.43 15.56
N ALA A 748 4.33 21.23 16.05
CA ALA A 748 5.05 20.64 17.18
C ALA A 748 6.54 20.48 16.88
N GLU A 749 6.91 19.97 15.69
CA GLU A 749 8.32 19.90 15.26
C GLU A 749 8.99 21.27 15.23
N ALA A 750 8.30 22.28 14.69
CA ALA A 750 8.80 23.64 14.61
C ALA A 750 9.04 24.24 16.01
N ILE A 751 8.07 24.10 16.91
CA ILE A 751 8.16 24.57 18.31
C ILE A 751 9.33 23.86 19.02
N LEU A 752 9.39 22.52 18.97
CA LEU A 752 10.45 21.78 19.66
C LEU A 752 11.85 22.12 19.13
N ARG A 753 11.99 22.40 17.83
CA ARG A 753 13.26 22.82 17.23
C ARG A 753 13.63 24.25 17.61
N ASP A 754 12.67 25.18 17.56
CA ASP A 754 12.91 26.59 17.85
C ASP A 754 13.33 26.81 19.32
N PHE A 755 12.98 25.87 20.21
CA PHE A 755 13.40 25.82 21.62
C PHE A 755 14.48 24.78 21.93
N GLY A 756 15.14 24.19 20.92
CA GLY A 756 16.28 23.29 21.12
C GLY A 756 15.98 21.94 21.79
N VAL A 757 14.71 21.58 21.94
CA VAL A 757 14.28 20.27 22.48
C VAL A 757 14.50 19.15 21.45
N LEU A 758 14.23 19.45 20.17
CA LEU A 758 14.44 18.54 19.05
C LEU A 758 15.69 18.97 18.24
N PRO A 759 16.73 18.12 18.14
CA PRO A 759 17.94 18.41 17.36
C PRO A 759 17.68 18.61 15.86
N PRO A 760 18.55 19.35 15.15
CA PRO A 760 18.51 19.42 13.70
C PRO A 760 18.62 18.02 13.07
N GLY A 761 17.67 17.68 12.20
CA GLY A 761 17.63 16.39 11.48
C GLY A 761 16.79 15.30 12.14
N GLU A 762 16.43 15.42 13.42
CA GLU A 762 15.54 14.47 14.10
C GLU A 762 14.07 14.78 13.77
N THR A 763 13.26 13.79 13.43
CA THR A 763 11.81 13.94 13.19
C THR A 763 11.02 13.32 14.35
N LEU A 764 9.75 13.69 14.54
CA LEU A 764 8.92 13.11 15.62
C LEU A 764 8.80 11.57 15.56
N GLY A 765 9.19 10.94 14.45
CA GLY A 765 9.14 9.48 14.24
C GLY A 765 10.49 8.76 14.22
N ALA A 766 11.62 9.46 14.34
CA ALA A 766 12.94 8.85 14.44
C ALA A 766 13.17 8.41 15.90
N GLY A 767 12.76 7.19 16.23
CA GLY A 767 12.80 6.70 17.61
C GLY A 767 14.21 6.71 18.20
N SER A 768 14.36 7.35 19.37
CA SER A 768 15.42 7.15 20.37
C SER A 768 15.16 5.91 21.25
N GLY A 769 14.31 4.99 20.79
CA GLY A 769 14.03 3.74 21.49
C GLY A 769 15.07 2.68 21.16
N THR A 770 15.73 2.14 22.18
CA THR A 770 16.39 0.83 22.06
C THR A 770 15.40 -0.17 21.46
N PRO A 771 15.72 -0.88 20.36
CA PRO A 771 14.82 -1.87 19.78
C PRO A 771 14.44 -2.88 20.86
N ARG A 772 13.14 -2.97 21.15
CA ARG A 772 12.61 -4.01 22.05
C ARG A 772 12.91 -5.38 21.42
N PRO A 773 13.24 -6.42 22.21
CA PRO A 773 13.40 -7.76 21.66
C PRO A 773 12.14 -8.15 20.88
N LEU A 774 12.34 -8.56 19.63
CA LEU A 774 11.29 -9.02 18.73
C LEU A 774 10.45 -10.08 19.43
N GLN A 775 9.16 -9.82 19.63
CA GLN A 775 8.24 -10.85 20.09
C GLN A 775 8.13 -11.97 19.03
N PRO A 776 7.95 -13.23 19.45
CA PRO A 776 7.83 -14.34 18.51
C PRO A 776 6.65 -14.12 17.56
N ARG A 777 6.88 -14.39 16.27
CA ARG A 777 5.84 -14.34 15.22
C ARG A 777 4.60 -15.10 15.67
N GLN A 778 3.45 -14.43 15.65
CA GLN A 778 2.17 -15.12 15.77
C GLN A 778 1.91 -15.88 14.46
N SER A 779 1.66 -17.19 14.54
CA SER A 779 1.31 -17.97 13.35
C SER A 779 -0.09 -17.60 12.87
N LEU A 780 -0.35 -17.69 11.56
CA LEU A 780 -1.70 -17.49 11.00
C LEU A 780 -2.74 -18.41 11.68
N SER A 781 -2.34 -19.61 12.09
CA SER A 781 -3.19 -20.53 12.85
C SER A 781 -3.56 -20.02 14.25
N SER A 782 -2.65 -19.32 14.93
CA SER A 782 -2.91 -18.72 16.25
C SER A 782 -3.86 -17.52 16.16
N LEU A 783 -3.71 -16.70 15.11
CA LEU A 783 -4.59 -15.56 14.83
C LEU A 783 -6.01 -16.01 14.43
N GLN A 784 -6.12 -17.08 13.62
CA GLN A 784 -7.41 -17.69 13.30
C GLN A 784 -8.11 -18.24 14.56
N ALA A 785 -7.37 -18.83 15.50
CA ALA A 785 -7.94 -19.33 16.75
C ALA A 785 -8.44 -18.19 17.65
N GLN A 786 -7.68 -17.10 17.78
CA GLN A 786 -8.13 -15.89 18.52
C GLN A 786 -9.39 -15.27 17.92
N THR A 787 -9.51 -15.28 16.59
CA THR A 787 -10.67 -14.74 15.89
C THR A 787 -11.94 -15.54 16.16
N ARG A 788 -11.84 -16.87 16.37
CA ARG A 788 -12.99 -17.74 16.73
C ARG A 788 -13.44 -17.62 18.19
N ILE A 789 -12.63 -17.05 19.06
CA ILE A 789 -12.97 -16.84 20.48
C ILE A 789 -13.65 -15.48 20.70
N ALA A 790 -13.44 -14.54 19.78
CA ALA A 790 -14.01 -13.19 19.82
C ALA A 790 -15.34 -13.03 19.04
N SER A 791 -15.74 -14.06 18.27
CA SER A 791 -17.07 -14.21 17.65
C SER A 791 -17.96 -15.08 18.51
#